data_AF-A0A7S8HR22-F1
#
_entry.id   AF-A0A7S8HR22-F1
#
_cell.length_a   1.000
_cell.length_b   1.000
_cell.length_c   1.000
_cell.angle_alpha   90.00
_cell.angle_beta   90.00
_cell.angle_gamma   90.00
#
_symmetry.space_group_name_H-M   'P 1'
#
loop_
_entity.id
_entity.type
_entity.pdbx_description
1 polymer ?
#
loop_
_entity_poly.entity_id
_entity_poly.type
_entity_poly.pdbx_seq_one_letter_code
_entity_poly.pdbx_strand_id
1 'polypeptide(L)'
;MSSPSSSSSNREQIWEEWKNCAIQPEERPDTTSSFICQDIRGIDIDGQWCKERDAPQKTGNDRPSSKPRVVLFPGQTIHNDANRAQWYFTRSLFRRTASIYSYRKLDDAFSMLVSTQILVPRSKMEEERIVDRAFELLSRLPDTPIPLLNHPVLPGDKSKHGWLTIVGDTYVWEDLEVVHTTSAIVIRMALAIAATWDRSPETNVRGKESHMFRKFLDFTSELIDSTTYESEKPSFKDPGQKWRWFMLKAYLWSTWQRCVALHYWRILQDHLAVGFDYSDLSELALRPNLDSSLVSEKQTVLKSEYMCSLAYQILLRSRSTALLDLRQFHARFNDLFGSKPGRCTNSKSCDGESPASCRRMQGATIVDQSQHDLLCSNPTNCNRILWNEKSYRQVTGGRAVSIAACSDVSQVTLLYERASPQTLTISHVWSHGQGGRPESGLNACLHARYSVIARKFGCSSYWIDAACIPDMHELRMEAIMNINSVFSESRVVLLCDRDLVEIDVSVLEGAEHLSRQAICLRESILCTLLACDWNVRAWTLLEALRGRKNIHILCKSGDQNTEISLREVLQVVSTYGSINIGILLLMNYHLLPAPRSLDWLRTHTDGSSAVAMERIRRQQRRKVFKVSHDARLIASRIEKGFVTISEAATLLSQRHASRPGDDVIIWSLLVGDDPFKHALQLWRSGLTGIDILATHQTVFTGFLLSSVPRLRSPGPSWAPNQPGVSRSGIGEQTRYPPYDGNLSRVGTIEIEQEMYLSAVWGTSKIIFHQGLAVSYHIRPQDTAVDLHPIVSDSLIGYKEGMLLQPLQEDEAEPEETNGAAELELKDKDGKSGSGGVVLAALYKGPSKGPLFAICGRKHYGDEPWSWLGVIDWGRNDVLPYFTAETVVLR
;
A
#
# COMPACT_ATOMS: atom_id res chain seq x y z
N MET A 1 0.35 36.20 -2.16
CA MET A 1 -0.38 36.24 -3.45
C MET A 1 -1.84 35.98 -3.15
N SER A 2 -2.70 36.78 -3.77
CA SER A 2 -4.14 36.97 -3.55
C SER A 2 -4.93 35.67 -3.38
N SER A 3 -5.78 35.59 -2.36
CA SER A 3 -6.77 34.52 -2.20
C SER A 3 -7.81 34.56 -3.33
N PRO A 4 -8.05 33.46 -4.06
CA PRO A 4 -9.32 33.20 -4.70
C PRO A 4 -10.09 32.18 -3.85
N SER A 5 -11.21 32.60 -3.29
CA SER A 5 -12.27 31.71 -2.84
C SER A 5 -12.85 30.99 -4.06
N SER A 6 -12.43 29.76 -4.34
CA SER A 6 -13.11 28.88 -5.30
C SER A 6 -12.88 27.42 -4.96
N SER A 7 -13.44 26.94 -3.84
CA SER A 7 -13.78 25.52 -3.75
C SER A 7 -14.84 25.27 -4.83
N SER A 8 -14.56 24.37 -5.78
CA SER A 8 -15.40 24.16 -6.96
C SER A 8 -16.80 23.59 -6.68
N SER A 9 -17.07 23.14 -5.46
CA SER A 9 -18.42 22.88 -4.96
C SER A 9 -18.84 23.98 -3.99
N ASN A 10 -19.91 24.69 -4.32
CA ASN A 10 -20.58 25.55 -3.34
C ASN A 10 -21.46 24.68 -2.42
N ARG A 11 -21.67 25.14 -1.18
CA ARG A 11 -22.51 24.43 -0.19
C ARG A 11 -23.93 24.15 -0.72
N GLU A 12 -24.43 25.00 -1.60
CA GLU A 12 -25.73 24.87 -2.27
C GLU A 12 -25.79 23.62 -3.18
N GLN A 13 -24.78 23.37 -4.01
CA GLN A 13 -24.72 22.18 -4.86
C GLN A 13 -24.71 20.89 -4.03
N ILE A 14 -24.00 20.90 -2.89
CA ILE A 14 -23.98 19.77 -1.96
C ILE A 14 -25.37 19.55 -1.36
N TRP A 15 -26.07 20.63 -1.02
CA TRP A 15 -27.43 20.57 -0.49
C TRP A 15 -28.44 20.05 -1.53
N GLU A 16 -28.31 20.43 -2.80
CA GLU A 16 -29.15 19.89 -3.87
C GLU A 16 -28.90 18.39 -4.10
N GLU A 17 -27.63 17.94 -4.09
CA GLU A 17 -27.34 16.51 -4.17
C GLU A 17 -27.78 15.73 -2.93
N TRP A 18 -27.75 16.34 -1.74
CA TRP A 18 -28.34 15.76 -0.53
C TRP A 18 -29.82 15.45 -0.75
N LYS A 19 -30.62 16.41 -1.24
CA LYS A 19 -32.05 16.21 -1.55
C LYS A 19 -32.27 15.07 -2.55
N ASN A 20 -31.37 14.90 -3.52
CA ASN A 20 -31.47 13.83 -4.52
C ASN A 20 -31.19 12.44 -3.96
N CYS A 21 -30.47 12.33 -2.84
CA CYS A 21 -30.04 11.05 -2.26
C CYS A 21 -30.75 10.70 -0.95
N ALA A 22 -31.38 11.67 -0.30
CA ALA A 22 -31.94 11.51 1.04
C ALA A 22 -33.28 10.76 1.01
N ILE A 23 -33.42 9.73 1.85
CA ILE A 23 -34.61 8.87 1.95
C ILE A 23 -35.21 8.91 3.36
N GLN A 24 -36.54 8.98 3.44
CA GLN A 24 -37.26 9.02 4.71
C GLN A 24 -37.30 7.63 5.39
N PRO A 25 -37.20 7.54 6.73
CA PRO A 25 -37.18 6.28 7.46
C PRO A 25 -38.43 5.39 7.28
N GLU A 26 -39.57 5.98 6.90
CA GLU A 26 -40.86 5.30 6.84
C GLU A 26 -41.04 4.40 5.60
N GLU A 27 -40.16 4.50 4.60
CA GLU A 27 -40.34 3.79 3.32
C GLU A 27 -39.88 2.31 3.33
N ARG A 28 -39.15 1.84 4.37
CA ARG A 28 -38.83 0.42 4.62
C ARG A 28 -38.13 0.24 5.99
N PRO A 29 -38.61 -0.64 6.89
CA PRO A 29 -38.05 -0.81 8.24
C PRO A 29 -36.62 -1.41 8.31
N ASP A 30 -36.09 -1.94 7.20
CA ASP A 30 -34.73 -2.51 7.08
C ASP A 30 -33.72 -1.60 6.33
N THR A 31 -34.05 -0.33 6.08
CA THR A 31 -33.18 0.56 5.30
C THR A 31 -31.98 1.05 6.12
N THR A 32 -30.79 0.94 5.54
CA THR A 32 -29.54 1.60 6.00
C THR A 32 -29.05 2.53 4.89
N SER A 33 -28.30 3.58 5.22
CA SER A 33 -27.56 4.34 4.20
C SER A 33 -26.74 3.37 3.33
N SER A 34 -26.77 3.58 2.01
CA SER A 34 -26.13 2.70 1.06
C SER A 34 -25.60 3.46 -0.14
N PHE A 35 -24.37 3.11 -0.54
CA PHE A 35 -23.78 3.49 -1.81
C PHE A 35 -23.70 2.25 -2.67
N ILE A 36 -24.56 2.14 -3.67
CA ILE A 36 -24.72 0.93 -4.48
C ILE A 36 -24.35 1.25 -5.93
N CYS A 37 -23.23 0.68 -6.38
CA CYS A 37 -22.97 0.57 -7.81
C CYS A 37 -24.02 -0.36 -8.40
N GLN A 38 -24.85 0.17 -9.31
CA GLN A 38 -25.89 -0.63 -9.95
C GLN A 38 -25.24 -1.71 -10.83
N ASP A 39 -25.83 -2.90 -10.84
CA ASP A 39 -25.42 -3.91 -11.82
C ASP A 39 -25.70 -3.34 -13.19
N ILE A 40 -24.64 -3.27 -14.01
CA ILE A 40 -24.70 -2.70 -15.34
C ILE A 40 -25.92 -3.28 -16.05
N ARG A 41 -26.16 -4.60 -15.99
CA ARG A 41 -27.28 -5.34 -16.63
C ARG A 41 -28.70 -4.76 -16.42
N GLY A 42 -28.91 -3.91 -15.42
CA GLY A 42 -30.19 -3.25 -15.13
C GLY A 42 -30.36 -1.84 -15.70
N ILE A 43 -29.28 -1.19 -16.14
CA ILE A 43 -29.25 0.19 -16.66
C ILE A 43 -29.48 0.23 -18.19
N ASP A 44 -30.74 0.32 -18.63
CA ASP A 44 -31.05 0.53 -20.06
C ASP A 44 -30.88 2.02 -20.44
N ILE A 45 -29.64 2.44 -20.70
CA ILE A 45 -29.37 3.85 -21.02
C ILE A 45 -30.11 4.29 -22.28
N ASP A 46 -30.14 3.48 -23.35
CA ASP A 46 -30.62 3.86 -24.69
C ASP A 46 -31.94 3.20 -25.13
N GLY A 47 -32.63 2.47 -24.23
CA GLY A 47 -33.84 1.72 -24.59
C GLY A 47 -33.57 0.54 -25.56
N GLN A 48 -32.31 0.17 -25.76
CA GLN A 48 -31.89 -0.86 -26.73
C GLN A 48 -31.65 -2.22 -26.07
N TRP A 49 -31.47 -2.27 -24.75
CA TRP A 49 -31.24 -3.54 -24.08
C TRP A 49 -32.46 -4.44 -24.06
N CYS A 50 -33.65 -3.83 -23.99
CA CYS A 50 -34.90 -4.56 -24.06
C CYS A 50 -35.14 -5.22 -25.42
N LYS A 51 -34.44 -4.83 -26.50
CA LYS A 51 -34.62 -5.42 -27.84
C LYS A 51 -33.81 -6.70 -28.10
N GLU A 52 -32.84 -7.03 -27.23
CA GLU A 52 -32.01 -8.24 -27.36
C GLU A 52 -32.35 -9.34 -26.32
N ARG A 53 -33.34 -9.12 -25.44
CA ARG A 53 -33.90 -10.17 -24.56
C ARG A 53 -34.67 -11.26 -25.32
N ASP A 54 -34.91 -11.06 -26.61
CA ASP A 54 -35.64 -11.99 -27.51
C ASP A 54 -34.72 -13.00 -28.24
N ALA A 55 -33.50 -13.25 -27.72
CA ALA A 55 -32.72 -14.39 -28.18
C ALA A 55 -33.36 -15.70 -27.67
N PRO A 56 -33.55 -16.72 -28.52
CA PRO A 56 -34.27 -17.92 -28.14
C PRO A 56 -33.59 -18.61 -26.97
N GLN A 57 -34.34 -18.82 -25.89
CA GLN A 57 -33.92 -19.66 -24.77
C GLN A 57 -33.49 -21.02 -25.34
N LYS A 58 -32.21 -21.37 -25.18
CA LYS A 58 -31.74 -22.72 -25.46
C LYS A 58 -32.43 -23.67 -24.48
N THR A 59 -33.44 -24.37 -24.96
CA THR A 59 -33.92 -25.62 -24.39
C THR A 59 -32.90 -26.70 -24.76
N GLY A 60 -32.09 -27.14 -23.80
CA GLY A 60 -31.06 -28.15 -24.09
C GLY A 60 -30.44 -28.74 -22.84
N ASN A 61 -30.73 -30.01 -22.60
CA ASN A 61 -30.11 -30.92 -21.63
C ASN A 61 -28.64 -31.20 -21.99
N ASP A 62 -27.77 -30.19 -22.02
CA ASP A 62 -26.34 -30.41 -22.17
C ASP A 62 -25.71 -30.69 -20.81
N ARG A 63 -25.25 -31.94 -20.64
CA ARG A 63 -24.38 -32.33 -19.51
C ARG A 63 -23.17 -31.38 -19.45
N PRO A 64 -22.74 -30.92 -18.26
CA PRO A 64 -21.58 -30.04 -18.15
C PRO A 64 -20.33 -30.78 -18.65
N SER A 65 -19.82 -30.36 -19.80
CA SER A 65 -18.50 -30.76 -20.28
C SER A 65 -17.44 -30.16 -19.34
N SER A 66 -16.46 -30.96 -18.92
CA SER A 66 -15.30 -30.58 -18.10
C SER A 66 -14.33 -29.66 -18.86
N LYS A 67 -14.79 -28.46 -19.25
CA LYS A 67 -13.93 -27.49 -19.92
C LYS A 67 -13.04 -26.80 -18.88
N PRO A 68 -11.73 -26.70 -19.11
CA PRO A 68 -10.83 -26.01 -18.18
C PRO A 68 -11.22 -24.53 -18.05
N ARG A 69 -11.10 -23.99 -16.83
CA ARG A 69 -11.39 -22.58 -16.54
C ARG A 69 -10.36 -21.69 -17.28
N VAL A 70 -10.83 -20.83 -18.17
CA VAL A 70 -9.99 -19.95 -18.99
C VAL A 70 -9.57 -18.72 -18.19
N VAL A 71 -8.30 -18.34 -18.26
CA VAL A 71 -7.78 -17.14 -17.61
C VAL A 71 -7.88 -15.95 -18.55
N LEU A 72 -8.42 -14.85 -18.04
CA LEU A 72 -8.61 -13.60 -18.76
C LEU A 72 -7.64 -12.51 -18.31
N PHE A 73 -7.07 -11.82 -19.30
CA PHE A 73 -6.28 -10.61 -19.09
C PHE A 73 -7.14 -9.37 -19.37
N PRO A 74 -7.06 -8.33 -18.53
CA PRO A 74 -7.73 -7.04 -18.77
C PRO A 74 -7.52 -6.50 -20.19
N GLY A 75 -8.61 -6.13 -20.86
CA GLY A 75 -8.61 -5.65 -22.24
C GLY A 75 -8.78 -6.74 -23.31
N GLN A 76 -8.72 -8.03 -22.96
CA GLN A 76 -9.08 -9.10 -23.89
C GLN A 76 -10.61 -9.21 -24.02
N THR A 77 -11.13 -9.02 -25.24
CA THR A 77 -12.53 -9.27 -25.56
C THR A 77 -12.80 -10.77 -25.60
N ILE A 78 -13.49 -11.31 -24.59
CA ILE A 78 -14.22 -12.58 -24.73
C ILE A 78 -15.71 -12.26 -24.82
N HIS A 79 -16.33 -12.77 -25.89
CA HIS A 79 -17.77 -12.78 -26.08
C HIS A 79 -18.42 -13.76 -25.08
N ASN A 80 -18.60 -13.33 -23.84
CA ASN A 80 -19.39 -14.05 -22.84
C ASN A 80 -20.56 -13.17 -22.37
N ASP A 81 -21.71 -13.75 -22.06
CA ASP A 81 -22.99 -13.02 -21.91
C ASP A 81 -23.00 -11.94 -20.81
N ALA A 82 -22.26 -12.15 -19.70
CA ALA A 82 -22.13 -11.15 -18.63
C ALA A 82 -21.32 -9.91 -19.06
N ASN A 83 -20.24 -10.10 -19.83
CA ASN A 83 -19.38 -9.01 -20.31
C ASN A 83 -20.00 -8.27 -21.50
N ARG A 84 -20.95 -8.90 -22.19
CA ARG A 84 -21.69 -8.29 -23.29
C ARG A 84 -22.49 -7.07 -22.80
N ALA A 85 -23.09 -7.15 -21.62
CA ALA A 85 -23.80 -6.04 -20.99
C ALA A 85 -22.86 -4.85 -20.69
N GLN A 86 -21.76 -5.09 -19.99
CA GLN A 86 -20.75 -4.06 -19.69
C GLN A 86 -20.21 -3.40 -20.97
N TRP A 87 -19.91 -4.20 -22.01
CA TRP A 87 -19.46 -3.70 -23.29
C TRP A 87 -20.49 -2.80 -24.00
N TYR A 88 -21.77 -3.20 -24.01
CA TYR A 88 -22.83 -2.38 -24.60
C TYR A 88 -23.03 -1.07 -23.85
N PHE A 89 -22.99 -1.11 -22.52
CA PHE A 89 -23.06 0.09 -21.68
C PHE A 89 -21.91 1.05 -22.00
N THR A 90 -20.68 0.55 -22.00
CA THR A 90 -19.48 1.32 -22.36
C THR A 90 -19.65 1.96 -23.74
N ARG A 91 -20.13 1.19 -24.72
CA ARG A 91 -20.42 1.69 -26.08
C ARG A 91 -21.54 2.74 -26.13
N SER A 92 -22.56 2.62 -25.29
CA SER A 92 -23.68 3.56 -25.17
C SER A 92 -23.23 4.89 -24.55
N LEU A 93 -22.56 4.85 -23.39
CA LEU A 93 -21.98 6.01 -22.73
C LEU A 93 -21.09 6.79 -23.70
N PHE A 94 -20.23 6.06 -24.42
CA PHE A 94 -19.36 6.62 -25.45
C PHE A 94 -20.11 7.26 -26.63
N ARG A 95 -21.17 6.62 -27.13
CA ARG A 95 -22.01 7.19 -28.21
C ARG A 95 -22.68 8.50 -27.81
N ARG A 96 -23.15 8.60 -26.56
CA ARG A 96 -23.76 9.83 -26.03
C ARG A 96 -22.75 10.95 -25.90
N THR A 97 -21.55 10.68 -25.39
CA THR A 97 -20.50 11.71 -25.35
C THR A 97 -20.09 12.15 -26.74
N ALA A 98 -20.15 11.25 -27.73
CA ALA A 98 -19.91 11.60 -29.12
C ALA A 98 -20.97 12.58 -29.68
N SER A 99 -22.17 12.68 -29.10
CA SER A 99 -23.26 13.53 -29.62
C SER A 99 -23.55 14.78 -28.78
N ILE A 100 -22.97 14.94 -27.59
CA ILE A 100 -23.34 15.97 -26.60
C ILE A 100 -22.17 16.91 -26.27
N TYR A 101 -22.42 18.22 -26.18
CA TYR A 101 -21.47 19.25 -25.71
C TYR A 101 -21.98 19.94 -24.43
N SER A 102 -22.13 19.20 -23.34
CA SER A 102 -22.60 19.75 -22.07
C SER A 102 -22.16 18.88 -20.90
N TYR A 103 -21.49 19.49 -19.94
CA TYR A 103 -21.08 18.87 -18.69
C TYR A 103 -22.24 18.20 -17.96
N ARG A 104 -23.32 18.94 -17.72
CA ARG A 104 -24.48 18.43 -16.95
C ARG A 104 -25.03 17.13 -17.53
N LYS A 105 -25.20 17.03 -18.85
CA LYS A 105 -25.72 15.81 -19.50
C LYS A 105 -24.78 14.61 -19.37
N LEU A 106 -23.46 14.85 -19.39
CA LEU A 106 -22.48 13.79 -19.15
C LEU A 106 -22.50 13.34 -17.69
N ASP A 107 -22.54 14.31 -16.77
CA ASP A 107 -22.57 14.07 -15.33
C ASP A 107 -23.84 13.31 -14.90
N ASP A 108 -25.00 13.69 -15.46
CA ASP A 108 -26.28 12.99 -15.24
C ASP A 108 -26.19 11.54 -15.71
N ALA A 109 -25.68 11.30 -16.92
CA ALA A 109 -25.57 9.96 -17.50
C ALA A 109 -24.60 9.06 -16.72
N PHE A 110 -23.47 9.60 -16.27
CA PHE A 110 -22.51 8.86 -15.45
C PHE A 110 -23.05 8.61 -14.04
N SER A 111 -23.76 9.58 -13.46
CA SER A 111 -24.34 9.47 -12.11
C SER A 111 -25.46 8.44 -11.99
N MET A 112 -26.07 8.03 -13.11
CA MET A 112 -27.02 6.89 -13.13
C MET A 112 -26.38 5.54 -12.78
N LEU A 113 -25.04 5.44 -12.83
CA LEU A 113 -24.30 4.20 -12.51
C LEU A 113 -24.32 3.87 -11.01
N VAL A 114 -24.56 4.88 -10.20
CA VAL A 114 -24.48 4.77 -8.74
C VAL A 114 -25.81 5.20 -8.16
N SER A 115 -26.47 4.26 -7.50
CA SER A 115 -27.57 4.56 -6.59
C SER A 115 -26.97 4.96 -5.25
N THR A 116 -27.24 6.17 -4.78
CA THR A 116 -26.84 6.61 -3.43
C THR A 116 -28.11 6.90 -2.65
N GLN A 117 -28.28 6.19 -1.55
CA GLN A 117 -29.43 6.32 -0.67
C GLN A 117 -28.91 6.63 0.72
N ILE A 118 -29.22 7.81 1.25
CA ILE A 118 -28.77 8.23 2.56
C ILE A 118 -30.00 8.39 3.45
N LEU A 119 -30.01 7.70 4.58
CA LEU A 119 -31.11 7.85 5.53
C LEU A 119 -31.14 9.27 6.08
N VAL A 120 -32.32 9.90 6.00
CA VAL A 120 -32.57 11.22 6.60
C VAL A 120 -32.50 11.09 8.12
N PRO A 121 -31.60 11.83 8.80
CA PRO A 121 -31.59 11.91 10.25
C PRO A 121 -32.88 12.52 10.80
N ARG A 122 -33.23 12.22 12.05
CA ARG A 122 -34.47 12.72 12.67
C ARG A 122 -34.46 14.24 12.95
N SER A 123 -33.30 14.89 12.85
CA SER A 123 -33.13 16.31 13.17
C SER A 123 -32.53 17.07 11.99
N LYS A 124 -33.14 18.20 11.64
CA LYS A 124 -32.61 19.13 10.63
C LYS A 124 -31.19 19.62 10.96
N MET A 125 -30.86 19.78 12.25
CA MET A 125 -29.51 20.16 12.68
C MET A 125 -28.48 19.08 12.32
N GLU A 126 -28.88 17.82 12.30
CA GLU A 126 -28.01 16.70 11.93
C GLU A 126 -27.83 16.61 10.41
N GLU A 127 -28.87 16.90 9.63
CA GLU A 127 -28.74 17.09 8.17
C GLU A 127 -27.74 18.19 7.82
N GLU A 128 -27.87 19.36 8.46
CA GLU A 128 -26.94 20.48 8.27
C GLU A 128 -25.50 20.08 8.60
N ARG A 129 -25.30 19.33 9.69
CA ARG A 129 -23.97 18.80 10.05
C ARG A 129 -23.41 17.83 9.02
N ILE A 130 -24.22 16.98 8.39
CA ILE A 130 -23.74 16.06 7.34
C ILE A 130 -23.28 16.86 6.12
N VAL A 131 -24.07 17.84 5.69
CA VAL A 131 -23.72 18.70 4.55
C VAL A 131 -22.47 19.53 4.85
N ASP A 132 -22.35 20.09 6.06
CA ASP A 132 -21.17 20.86 6.46
C ASP A 132 -19.91 19.99 6.50
N ARG A 133 -20.00 18.75 7.00
CA ARG A 133 -18.88 17.79 6.97
C ARG A 133 -18.49 17.41 5.54
N ALA A 134 -19.45 17.19 4.66
CA ALA A 134 -19.16 16.90 3.26
C ALA A 134 -18.50 18.10 2.57
N PHE A 135 -18.95 19.32 2.87
CA PHE A 135 -18.32 20.56 2.40
C PHE A 135 -16.88 20.68 2.90
N GLU A 136 -16.64 20.50 4.20
CA GLU A 136 -15.29 20.51 4.78
C GLU A 136 -14.39 19.47 4.11
N LEU A 137 -14.89 18.26 3.86
CA LEU A 137 -14.14 17.19 3.21
C LEU A 137 -13.76 17.55 1.77
N LEU A 138 -14.71 18.03 0.98
CA LEU A 138 -14.48 18.43 -0.42
C LEU A 138 -13.54 19.64 -0.52
N SER A 139 -13.60 20.58 0.43
CA SER A 139 -12.73 21.76 0.47
C SER A 139 -11.25 21.45 0.66
N ARG A 140 -10.92 20.22 1.08
CA ARG A 140 -9.56 19.76 1.35
C ARG A 140 -8.95 18.93 0.21
N LEU A 141 -9.73 18.65 -0.83
CA LEU A 141 -9.25 18.08 -2.08
C LEU A 141 -8.51 19.15 -2.91
N PRO A 142 -7.61 18.78 -3.83
CA PRO A 142 -7.02 19.73 -4.76
C PRO A 142 -8.08 20.41 -5.64
N ASP A 143 -7.87 21.70 -5.94
CA ASP A 143 -8.75 22.48 -6.80
C ASP A 143 -8.94 21.83 -8.19
N THR A 144 -7.84 21.34 -8.76
CA THR A 144 -7.84 20.58 -10.01
C THR A 144 -7.23 19.19 -9.80
N PRO A 145 -7.69 18.13 -10.48
CA PRO A 145 -6.97 16.86 -10.56
C PRO A 145 -5.65 17.01 -11.33
N ILE A 146 -4.80 15.98 -11.26
CA ILE A 146 -3.51 15.97 -11.96
C ILE A 146 -3.75 16.01 -13.49
N PRO A 147 -3.01 16.84 -14.25
CA PRO A 147 -3.18 16.91 -15.71
C PRO A 147 -2.90 15.59 -16.43
N LEU A 148 -3.81 15.20 -17.34
CA LEU A 148 -3.55 14.13 -18.30
C LEU A 148 -2.49 14.56 -19.32
N LEU A 149 -1.81 13.59 -19.93
CA LEU A 149 -0.77 13.87 -20.92
C LEU A 149 -1.36 14.05 -22.32
N ASN A 150 -0.60 14.71 -23.20
CA ASN A 150 -0.89 14.81 -24.64
C ASN A 150 -2.23 15.47 -24.96
N HIS A 151 -2.39 16.73 -24.55
CA HIS A 151 -3.54 17.57 -24.86
C HIS A 151 -3.80 17.60 -26.37
N PRO A 152 -4.99 17.19 -26.85
CA PRO A 152 -5.33 17.31 -28.27
C PRO A 152 -5.42 18.77 -28.71
N VAL A 153 -5.17 19.02 -29.99
CA VAL A 153 -5.40 20.34 -30.60
C VAL A 153 -6.89 20.64 -30.57
N LEU A 154 -7.25 21.90 -30.27
CA LEU A 154 -8.63 22.34 -30.27
C LEU A 154 -9.27 22.16 -31.65
N PRO A 155 -10.51 21.66 -31.73
CA PRO A 155 -11.26 21.68 -32.97
C PRO A 155 -11.40 23.12 -33.48
N GLY A 156 -11.18 23.37 -34.77
CA GLY A 156 -11.32 24.72 -35.34
C GLY A 156 -12.74 25.29 -35.31
N ASP A 157 -13.75 24.44 -35.09
CA ASP A 157 -15.14 24.83 -34.95
C ASP A 157 -15.45 25.25 -33.50
N LYS A 158 -15.59 26.56 -33.28
CA LYS A 158 -15.84 27.15 -31.95
C LYS A 158 -17.15 26.70 -31.31
N SER A 159 -18.14 26.23 -32.08
CA SER A 159 -19.37 25.66 -31.52
C SER A 159 -19.12 24.38 -30.70
N LYS A 160 -17.96 23.76 -30.89
CA LYS A 160 -17.51 22.54 -30.20
C LYS A 160 -16.67 22.82 -28.96
N HIS A 161 -16.43 24.10 -28.64
CA HIS A 161 -15.61 24.54 -27.50
C HIS A 161 -16.38 24.59 -26.17
N GLY A 162 -17.69 24.29 -26.15
CA GLY A 162 -18.59 24.48 -24.99
C GLY A 162 -18.24 23.76 -23.67
N TRP A 163 -17.08 23.11 -23.59
CA TRP A 163 -16.48 22.53 -22.39
C TRP A 163 -15.35 23.40 -21.81
N LEU A 164 -15.06 24.54 -22.45
CA LEU A 164 -14.03 25.49 -22.08
C LEU A 164 -14.66 26.73 -21.44
N THR A 165 -13.94 27.32 -20.49
CA THR A 165 -14.31 28.59 -19.86
C THR A 165 -13.65 29.81 -20.51
N ILE A 166 -12.82 29.61 -21.56
CA ILE A 166 -12.04 30.66 -22.22
C ILE A 166 -12.61 31.09 -23.58
N VAL A 167 -12.17 32.28 -24.05
CA VAL A 167 -12.58 32.88 -25.35
C VAL A 167 -11.47 32.75 -26.43
N GLY A 168 -10.37 32.03 -26.15
CA GLY A 168 -9.17 31.92 -27.01
C GLY A 168 -9.04 30.62 -27.83
N ASP A 169 -7.99 30.56 -28.65
CA ASP A 169 -7.69 29.40 -29.53
C ASP A 169 -6.64 28.42 -28.92
N THR A 170 -6.25 28.62 -27.66
CA THR A 170 -5.35 27.75 -26.88
C THR A 170 -5.90 27.55 -25.48
N TYR A 171 -5.75 26.36 -24.90
CA TYR A 171 -6.26 26.04 -23.55
C TYR A 171 -5.19 25.34 -22.70
N VAL A 172 -5.29 25.47 -21.38
CA VAL A 172 -4.57 24.68 -20.37
C VAL A 172 -5.52 23.69 -19.68
N TRP A 173 -4.98 22.76 -18.90
CA TRP A 173 -5.78 21.74 -18.19
C TRP A 173 -6.87 22.36 -17.32
N GLU A 174 -6.53 23.45 -16.65
CA GLU A 174 -7.39 24.24 -15.78
C GLU A 174 -8.56 24.87 -16.55
N ASP A 175 -8.44 25.16 -17.85
CA ASP A 175 -9.55 25.81 -18.61
C ASP A 175 -10.76 24.88 -18.86
N LEU A 176 -10.64 23.59 -18.54
CA LEU A 176 -11.67 22.58 -18.78
C LEU A 176 -12.75 22.58 -17.69
N GLU A 177 -14.02 22.71 -18.08
CA GLU A 177 -15.17 22.65 -17.16
C GLU A 177 -15.21 21.32 -16.37
N VAL A 178 -14.85 20.21 -17.03
CA VAL A 178 -14.77 18.86 -16.42
C VAL A 178 -13.63 18.69 -15.39
N VAL A 179 -12.69 19.64 -15.36
CA VAL A 179 -11.55 19.65 -14.43
C VAL A 179 -11.90 20.48 -13.21
N HIS A 180 -12.45 21.68 -13.38
CA HIS A 180 -12.84 22.51 -12.25
C HIS A 180 -14.11 22.02 -11.58
N THR A 181 -15.14 21.60 -12.31
CA THR A 181 -16.43 21.23 -11.70
C THR A 181 -16.32 19.91 -10.93
N THR A 182 -16.97 19.84 -9.77
CA THR A 182 -17.10 18.60 -9.00
C THR A 182 -18.33 17.82 -9.48
N SER A 183 -18.12 16.59 -9.94
CA SER A 183 -19.19 15.68 -10.40
C SER A 183 -20.12 15.28 -9.26
N ALA A 184 -21.40 15.07 -9.57
CA ALA A 184 -22.40 14.64 -8.59
C ALA A 184 -21.95 13.39 -7.81
N ILE A 185 -21.32 12.40 -8.45
CA ILE A 185 -20.79 11.20 -7.76
C ILE A 185 -19.74 11.53 -6.68
N VAL A 186 -18.87 12.53 -6.89
CA VAL A 186 -17.87 12.92 -5.88
C VAL A 186 -18.57 13.51 -4.66
N ILE A 187 -19.60 14.32 -4.88
CA ILE A 187 -20.44 14.89 -3.82
C ILE A 187 -21.20 13.79 -3.09
N ARG A 188 -21.82 12.85 -3.81
CA ARG A 188 -22.55 11.71 -3.24
C ARG A 188 -21.66 10.80 -2.39
N MET A 189 -20.43 10.55 -2.84
CA MET A 189 -19.44 9.80 -2.07
C MET A 189 -19.04 10.55 -0.79
N ALA A 190 -18.79 11.86 -0.87
CA ALA A 190 -18.50 12.67 0.31
C ALA A 190 -19.67 12.72 1.30
N LEU A 191 -20.91 12.83 0.81
CA LEU A 191 -22.13 12.77 1.63
C LEU A 191 -22.32 11.40 2.28
N ALA A 192 -22.13 10.31 1.54
CA ALA A 192 -22.19 8.95 2.08
C ALA A 192 -21.17 8.76 3.20
N ILE A 193 -19.92 9.18 2.96
CA ILE A 193 -18.86 9.18 3.97
C ILE A 193 -19.29 10.01 5.19
N ALA A 194 -19.78 11.24 5.00
CA ALA A 194 -20.16 12.15 6.08
C ALA A 194 -21.37 11.66 6.91
N ALA A 195 -22.33 10.99 6.26
CA ALA A 195 -23.53 10.44 6.89
C ALA A 195 -23.23 9.20 7.72
N THR A 196 -22.28 8.36 7.29
CA THR A 196 -21.83 7.19 8.07
C THR A 196 -20.62 7.50 8.94
N TRP A 197 -20.19 8.76 8.97
CA TRP A 197 -19.12 9.24 9.83
C TRP A 197 -19.63 9.49 11.25
N ASP A 198 -19.81 8.42 12.02
CA ASP A 198 -19.91 8.52 13.47
C ASP A 198 -18.50 8.47 14.11
N ARG A 199 -18.24 9.37 15.06
CA ARG A 199 -17.01 9.36 15.87
C ARG A 199 -17.02 8.22 16.89
N SER A 200 -18.18 7.64 17.18
CA SER A 200 -18.31 6.46 18.04
C SER A 200 -17.89 5.18 17.26
N PRO A 201 -17.00 4.33 17.82
CA PRO A 201 -16.67 3.03 17.25
C PRO A 201 -17.82 2.01 17.30
N GLU A 202 -18.75 2.17 18.23
CA GLU A 202 -19.78 1.19 18.60
C GLU A 202 -20.97 1.15 17.64
N THR A 203 -21.28 2.29 17.01
CA THR A 203 -22.43 2.46 16.08
C THR A 203 -22.04 2.31 14.61
N ASN A 204 -20.79 1.91 14.33
CA ASN A 204 -20.20 2.16 13.02
C ASN A 204 -20.33 1.00 12.02
N VAL A 205 -21.19 1.17 11.02
CA VAL A 205 -21.43 0.19 9.94
C VAL A 205 -20.38 0.35 8.82
N ARG A 206 -19.08 0.24 9.14
CA ARG A 206 -17.97 0.67 8.24
C ARG A 206 -17.70 -0.23 7.02
N GLY A 207 -17.99 -1.53 7.10
CA GLY A 207 -17.44 -2.51 6.15
C GLY A 207 -18.10 -2.57 4.76
N LYS A 208 -19.44 -2.44 4.68
CA LYS A 208 -20.17 -2.64 3.41
C LYS A 208 -19.95 -1.51 2.41
N GLU A 209 -19.89 -0.26 2.86
CA GLU A 209 -19.75 0.91 1.97
C GLU A 209 -18.36 1.00 1.33
N SER A 210 -17.30 0.69 2.08
CA SER A 210 -15.91 0.71 1.58
C SER A 210 -15.72 -0.21 0.37
N HIS A 211 -16.28 -1.43 0.43
CA HIS A 211 -16.22 -2.38 -0.68
C HIS A 211 -16.92 -1.85 -1.94
N MET A 212 -18.05 -1.16 -1.78
CA MET A 212 -18.78 -0.59 -2.91
C MET A 212 -18.06 0.60 -3.53
N PHE A 213 -17.38 1.43 -2.74
CA PHE A 213 -16.48 2.47 -3.26
C PHE A 213 -15.36 1.88 -4.10
N ARG A 214 -14.69 0.83 -3.60
CA ARG A 214 -13.65 0.14 -4.35
C ARG A 214 -14.16 -0.42 -5.68
N LYS A 215 -15.30 -1.13 -5.68
CA LYS A 215 -15.92 -1.66 -6.92
C LYS A 215 -16.18 -0.55 -7.95
N PHE A 216 -16.74 0.57 -7.51
CA PHE A 216 -16.98 1.73 -8.37
C PHE A 216 -15.67 2.32 -8.93
N LEU A 217 -14.63 2.42 -8.11
CA LEU A 217 -13.32 2.94 -8.52
C LEU A 217 -12.62 2.02 -9.52
N ASP A 218 -12.64 0.71 -9.30
CA ASP A 218 -12.08 -0.29 -10.21
C ASP A 218 -12.82 -0.28 -11.56
N PHE A 219 -14.15 -0.15 -11.53
CA PHE A 219 -14.97 0.01 -12.73
C PHE A 219 -14.70 1.33 -13.48
N THR A 220 -14.55 2.45 -12.77
CA THR A 220 -14.21 3.73 -13.41
C THR A 220 -12.82 3.68 -14.04
N SER A 221 -11.86 2.98 -13.40
CA SER A 221 -10.54 2.69 -14.00
C SER A 221 -10.66 1.91 -15.31
N GLU A 222 -11.57 0.94 -15.40
CA GLU A 222 -11.85 0.19 -16.64
C GLU A 222 -12.42 1.08 -17.75
N LEU A 223 -13.30 2.02 -17.40
CA LEU A 223 -13.83 2.98 -18.35
C LEU A 223 -12.76 3.93 -18.87
N ILE A 224 -11.81 4.36 -18.04
CA ILE A 224 -10.66 5.17 -18.46
C ILE A 224 -9.78 4.40 -19.46
N ASP A 225 -9.47 3.13 -19.16
CA ASP A 225 -8.70 2.27 -20.07
C ASP A 225 -9.42 2.09 -21.41
N SER A 226 -10.73 1.83 -21.37
CA SER A 226 -11.58 1.67 -22.55
C SER A 226 -11.64 2.95 -23.39
N THR A 227 -11.76 4.11 -22.74
CA THR A 227 -11.77 5.43 -23.39
C THR A 227 -10.43 5.71 -24.05
N THR A 228 -9.33 5.34 -23.40
CA THR A 228 -7.98 5.47 -23.96
C THR A 228 -7.83 4.62 -25.21
N TYR A 229 -8.22 3.34 -25.14
CA TYR A 229 -8.18 2.43 -26.28
C TYR A 229 -9.01 2.92 -27.47
N GLU A 230 -10.24 3.40 -27.22
CA GLU A 230 -11.08 3.96 -28.28
C GLU A 230 -10.45 5.24 -28.87
N SER A 231 -9.90 6.14 -28.05
CA SER A 231 -9.30 7.38 -28.55
C SER A 231 -8.05 7.18 -29.43
N GLU A 232 -7.33 6.07 -29.24
CA GLU A 232 -6.12 5.71 -30.00
C GLU A 232 -6.40 4.97 -31.31
N LYS A 233 -7.65 4.59 -31.63
CA LYS A 233 -7.93 3.81 -32.84
C LYS A 233 -7.59 4.60 -34.12
N PRO A 234 -6.90 3.98 -35.09
CA PRO A 234 -6.47 4.64 -36.33
C PRO A 234 -7.63 5.06 -37.26
N SER A 235 -8.86 4.59 -37.01
CA SER A 235 -10.07 4.99 -37.74
C SER A 235 -10.47 6.45 -37.51
N PHE A 236 -9.97 7.11 -36.47
CA PHE A 236 -10.36 8.47 -36.10
C PHE A 236 -9.51 9.53 -36.83
N LYS A 237 -9.95 9.95 -38.03
CA LYS A 237 -9.36 11.07 -38.79
C LYS A 237 -9.89 12.45 -38.40
N ASP A 238 -11.03 12.54 -37.69
CA ASP A 238 -11.68 13.81 -37.30
C ASP A 238 -11.12 14.35 -35.96
N PRO A 239 -10.48 15.54 -35.92
CA PRO A 239 -10.04 16.21 -34.69
C PRO A 239 -11.17 16.41 -33.67
N GLY A 240 -12.41 16.61 -34.13
CA GLY A 240 -13.57 16.78 -33.25
C GLY A 240 -13.90 15.53 -32.44
N GLN A 241 -13.72 14.34 -33.00
CA GLN A 241 -13.93 13.08 -32.28
C GLN A 241 -12.83 12.82 -31.25
N LYS A 242 -11.56 13.11 -31.60
CA LYS A 242 -10.44 13.04 -30.65
C LYS A 242 -10.65 13.97 -29.45
N TRP A 243 -11.13 15.19 -29.68
CA TRP A 243 -11.48 16.13 -28.61
C TRP A 243 -12.54 15.57 -27.66
N ARG A 244 -13.63 15.00 -28.19
CA ARG A 244 -14.72 14.44 -27.37
C ARG A 244 -14.25 13.27 -26.50
N TRP A 245 -13.46 12.37 -27.07
CA TRP A 245 -12.89 11.25 -26.32
C TRP A 245 -11.95 11.73 -25.21
N PHE A 246 -11.14 12.75 -25.49
CA PHE A 246 -10.31 13.38 -24.48
C PHE A 246 -11.13 14.05 -23.37
N MET A 247 -12.22 14.75 -23.69
CA MET A 247 -13.12 15.33 -22.68
C MET A 247 -13.74 14.27 -21.77
N LEU A 248 -14.20 13.15 -22.34
CA LEU A 248 -14.71 12.04 -21.55
C LEU A 248 -13.64 11.46 -20.63
N LYS A 249 -12.44 11.23 -21.17
CA LYS A 249 -11.30 10.72 -20.40
C LYS A 249 -10.94 11.68 -19.27
N ALA A 250 -10.91 12.98 -19.55
CA ALA A 250 -10.65 14.02 -18.56
C ALA A 250 -11.71 14.02 -17.46
N TYR A 251 -13.01 13.97 -17.80
CA TYR A 251 -14.10 13.85 -16.82
C TYR A 251 -13.95 12.61 -15.94
N LEU A 252 -13.80 11.41 -16.54
CA LEU A 252 -13.64 10.16 -15.79
C LEU A 252 -12.41 10.20 -14.88
N TRP A 253 -11.29 10.72 -15.39
CA TRP A 253 -10.06 10.90 -14.62
C TRP A 253 -10.23 11.87 -13.45
N SER A 254 -10.88 13.02 -13.67
CA SER A 254 -11.19 14.01 -12.63
C SER A 254 -12.03 13.42 -11.50
N THR A 255 -13.12 12.73 -11.87
CA THR A 255 -14.02 12.07 -10.91
C THR A 255 -13.30 10.95 -10.15
N TRP A 256 -12.56 10.10 -10.87
CA TRP A 256 -11.82 8.99 -10.28
C TRP A 256 -10.74 9.45 -9.28
N GLN A 257 -9.89 10.42 -9.63
CA GLN A 257 -8.86 10.97 -8.74
C GLN A 257 -9.44 11.48 -7.42
N ARG A 258 -10.53 12.26 -7.48
CA ARG A 258 -11.20 12.80 -6.29
C ARG A 258 -11.83 11.70 -5.44
N CYS A 259 -12.50 10.74 -6.06
CA CYS A 259 -13.08 9.58 -5.36
C CYS A 259 -12.01 8.68 -4.73
N VAL A 260 -10.84 8.48 -5.37
CA VAL A 260 -9.70 7.75 -4.77
C VAL A 260 -9.22 8.44 -3.50
N ALA A 261 -9.06 9.77 -3.52
CA ALA A 261 -8.66 10.52 -2.34
C ALA A 261 -9.68 10.41 -1.19
N LEU A 262 -10.98 10.47 -1.49
CA LEU A 262 -12.06 10.28 -0.51
C LEU A 262 -12.09 8.85 0.07
N HIS A 263 -11.93 7.84 -0.78
CA HIS A 263 -11.89 6.43 -0.38
C HIS A 263 -10.74 6.15 0.60
N TYR A 264 -9.53 6.58 0.22
CA TYR A 264 -8.37 6.43 1.08
C TYR A 264 -8.43 7.31 2.32
N TRP A 265 -9.03 8.50 2.25
CA TRP A 265 -9.25 9.29 3.46
C TRP A 265 -10.12 8.54 4.46
N ARG A 266 -11.22 7.92 4.00
CA ARG A 266 -12.09 7.10 4.87
C ARG A 266 -11.31 5.95 5.52
N ILE A 267 -10.53 5.20 4.73
CA ILE A 267 -9.73 4.08 5.26
C ILE A 267 -8.68 4.56 6.27
N LEU A 268 -8.01 5.68 5.99
CA LEU A 268 -7.05 6.28 6.93
C LEU A 268 -7.71 6.62 8.26
N GLN A 269 -8.87 7.27 8.19
CA GLN A 269 -9.61 7.62 9.38
C GLN A 269 -10.03 6.38 10.21
N ASP A 270 -10.38 5.28 9.54
CA ASP A 270 -10.70 4.02 10.19
C ASP A 270 -9.48 3.46 10.95
N HIS A 271 -8.31 3.47 10.32
CA HIS A 271 -7.08 3.04 10.97
C HIS A 271 -6.60 3.99 12.08
N LEU A 272 -6.86 5.29 12.00
CA LEU A 272 -6.53 6.22 13.08
C LEU A 272 -7.46 6.07 14.29
N ALA A 273 -8.73 5.73 14.05
CA ALA A 273 -9.73 5.54 15.10
C ALA A 273 -9.56 4.19 15.83
N VAL A 274 -9.48 3.09 15.08
CA VAL A 274 -9.48 1.73 15.64
C VAL A 274 -8.06 1.16 15.79
N GLY A 275 -7.10 1.68 15.02
CA GLY A 275 -5.74 1.19 14.92
C GLY A 275 -5.45 0.51 13.60
N PHE A 276 -4.17 0.52 13.20
CA PHE A 276 -3.76 -0.09 11.94
C PHE A 276 -3.66 -1.62 12.01
N ASP A 277 -4.31 -2.27 11.03
CA ASP A 277 -4.28 -3.71 10.78
C ASP A 277 -3.90 -3.98 9.32
N TYR A 278 -2.78 -4.67 9.12
CA TYR A 278 -2.29 -5.06 7.79
C TYR A 278 -3.00 -6.29 7.20
N SER A 279 -3.80 -7.03 7.98
CA SER A 279 -4.51 -8.21 7.47
C SER A 279 -5.62 -7.85 6.46
N ASP A 280 -6.02 -6.58 6.37
CA ASP A 280 -7.08 -6.08 5.50
C ASP A 280 -6.59 -5.00 4.53
N LEU A 281 -5.38 -5.17 3.99
CA LEU A 281 -4.79 -4.27 2.98
C LEU A 281 -5.48 -4.34 1.62
N SER A 282 -6.39 -5.29 1.39
CA SER A 282 -7.08 -5.43 0.11
C SER A 282 -7.91 -4.20 -0.28
N GLU A 283 -8.40 -3.41 0.67
CA GLU A 283 -9.13 -2.16 0.36
C GLU A 283 -8.23 -1.05 -0.19
N LEU A 284 -6.91 -1.18 -0.01
CA LEU A 284 -5.91 -0.28 -0.59
C LEU A 284 -5.53 -0.67 -2.03
N ALA A 285 -5.77 -1.92 -2.42
CA ALA A 285 -5.32 -2.50 -3.69
C ALA A 285 -6.25 -2.16 -4.88
N LEU A 286 -6.49 -0.87 -5.11
CA LEU A 286 -7.28 -0.40 -6.26
C LEU A 286 -6.62 -0.78 -7.60
N ARG A 287 -7.44 -0.96 -8.64
CA ARG A 287 -6.99 -1.15 -10.02
C ARG A 287 -6.41 0.16 -10.56
N PRO A 288 -5.13 0.19 -10.99
CA PRO A 288 -4.58 1.31 -11.73
C PRO A 288 -5.10 1.29 -13.18
N ASN A 289 -5.25 2.48 -13.76
CA ASN A 289 -5.49 2.67 -15.20
C ASN A 289 -4.18 2.94 -15.96
N LEU A 290 -4.25 2.94 -17.28
CA LEU A 290 -3.12 3.18 -18.19
C LEU A 290 -2.37 4.48 -17.93
N ASP A 291 -3.07 5.55 -17.51
CA ASP A 291 -2.47 6.87 -17.27
C ASP A 291 -1.80 7.00 -15.89
N SER A 292 -2.18 6.17 -14.91
CA SER A 292 -1.71 6.30 -13.52
C SER A 292 -0.17 6.29 -13.42
N SER A 293 0.47 5.33 -14.09
CA SER A 293 1.95 5.22 -14.11
C SER A 293 2.62 6.44 -14.77
N LEU A 294 2.13 6.85 -15.93
CA LEU A 294 2.65 7.96 -16.71
C LEU A 294 2.53 9.30 -15.97
N VAL A 295 1.41 9.51 -15.29
CA VAL A 295 1.17 10.72 -14.49
C VAL A 295 2.08 10.73 -13.26
N SER A 296 2.21 9.60 -12.56
CA SER A 296 3.14 9.46 -11.43
C SER A 296 4.58 9.79 -11.82
N GLU A 297 5.06 9.29 -12.96
CA GLU A 297 6.39 9.60 -13.50
C GLU A 297 6.58 11.10 -13.75
N LYS A 298 5.60 11.81 -14.31
CA LYS A 298 5.73 13.26 -14.56
C LYS A 298 5.78 14.10 -13.29
N GLN A 299 5.12 13.66 -12.21
CA GLN A 299 5.19 14.36 -10.92
C GLN A 299 6.60 14.35 -10.31
N THR A 300 7.49 13.45 -10.76
CA THR A 300 8.89 13.41 -10.28
C THR A 300 9.68 14.67 -10.62
N VAL A 301 9.25 15.44 -11.64
CA VAL A 301 9.86 16.73 -12.04
C VAL A 301 9.74 17.78 -10.93
N LEU A 302 8.76 17.64 -10.03
CA LEU A 302 8.54 18.56 -8.90
C LEU A 302 9.49 18.31 -7.72
N LYS A 303 10.23 17.19 -7.73
CA LYS A 303 11.10 16.77 -6.65
C LYS A 303 12.28 17.73 -6.46
N SER A 304 12.45 18.25 -5.25
CA SER A 304 13.66 19.04 -4.91
C SER A 304 14.95 18.21 -5.01
N GLU A 305 16.06 18.90 -5.30
CA GLU A 305 17.42 18.37 -5.26
C GLU A 305 17.85 17.95 -3.84
N TYR A 306 17.27 18.58 -2.80
CA TYR A 306 17.50 18.19 -1.41
C TYR A 306 16.95 16.79 -1.10
N MET A 307 15.82 16.44 -1.71
CA MET A 307 15.15 15.16 -1.50
C MET A 307 15.91 14.02 -2.16
N CYS A 308 16.27 13.00 -1.37
CA CYS A 308 16.95 11.82 -1.86
C CYS A 308 16.05 11.03 -2.83
N SER A 309 16.51 10.78 -4.05
CA SER A 309 15.75 10.01 -5.04
C SER A 309 15.47 8.59 -4.57
N LEU A 310 16.37 7.96 -3.80
CA LEU A 310 16.09 6.62 -3.24
C LEU A 310 14.95 6.67 -2.22
N ALA A 311 14.92 7.67 -1.34
CA ALA A 311 13.83 7.86 -0.38
C ALA A 311 12.50 8.12 -1.09
N TYR A 312 12.53 8.95 -2.13
CA TYR A 312 11.36 9.27 -2.93
C TYR A 312 10.83 8.04 -3.69
N GLN A 313 11.71 7.17 -4.18
CA GLN A 313 11.31 5.92 -4.82
C GLN A 313 10.58 4.97 -3.86
N ILE A 314 10.90 4.98 -2.55
CA ILE A 314 10.15 4.19 -1.55
C ILE A 314 8.69 4.65 -1.48
N LEU A 315 8.47 5.97 -1.52
CA LEU A 315 7.12 6.53 -1.54
C LEU A 315 6.34 6.12 -2.80
N LEU A 316 6.99 6.17 -3.97
CA LEU A 316 6.34 5.94 -5.27
C LEU A 316 6.03 4.47 -5.59
N ARG A 317 6.79 3.52 -5.03
CA ARG A 317 6.70 2.11 -5.43
C ARG A 317 5.50 1.37 -4.86
N SER A 318 4.77 1.94 -3.90
CA SER A 318 3.46 1.41 -3.56
C SER A 318 2.51 1.60 -4.75
N ARG A 319 1.84 0.52 -5.16
CA ARG A 319 0.85 0.54 -6.25
C ARG A 319 -0.21 1.61 -6.07
N SER A 320 -0.61 1.87 -4.82
CA SER A 320 -1.64 2.86 -4.52
C SER A 320 -1.10 4.30 -4.58
N THR A 321 0.22 4.54 -4.40
CA THR A 321 0.80 5.89 -4.54
C THR A 321 0.73 6.39 -5.98
N ALA A 322 0.82 5.49 -6.97
CA ALA A 322 0.67 5.84 -8.38
C ALA A 322 -0.70 6.45 -8.72
N LEU A 323 -1.68 6.32 -7.81
CA LEU A 323 -3.03 6.86 -7.95
C LEU A 323 -3.17 8.25 -7.30
N LEU A 324 -2.13 8.73 -6.59
CA LEU A 324 -2.19 9.91 -5.74
C LEU A 324 -1.55 11.15 -6.38
N ASP A 325 -2.03 12.30 -5.93
CA ASP A 325 -1.48 13.60 -6.28
C ASP A 325 -0.46 14.06 -5.22
N LEU A 326 0.79 14.21 -5.67
CA LEU A 326 1.95 14.55 -4.86
C LEU A 326 2.33 16.04 -4.95
N ARG A 327 1.57 16.88 -5.68
CA ARG A 327 1.89 18.32 -5.83
C ARG A 327 1.99 19.02 -4.47
N GLN A 328 1.02 18.78 -3.59
CA GLN A 328 1.00 19.36 -2.25
C GLN A 328 2.13 18.82 -1.36
N PHE A 329 2.49 17.54 -1.51
CA PHE A 329 3.64 16.94 -0.82
C PHE A 329 4.95 17.64 -1.22
N HIS A 330 5.18 17.82 -2.53
CA HIS A 330 6.36 18.51 -3.03
C HIS A 330 6.39 19.97 -2.58
N ALA A 331 5.27 20.68 -2.66
CA ALA A 331 5.17 22.07 -2.19
C ALA A 331 5.58 22.18 -0.71
N ARG A 332 4.99 21.36 0.17
CA ARG A 332 5.28 21.41 1.62
C ARG A 332 6.70 21.01 1.99
N PHE A 333 7.28 20.06 1.27
CA PHE A 333 8.69 19.72 1.45
C PHE A 333 9.61 20.84 0.96
N ASN A 334 9.30 21.45 -0.19
CA ASN A 334 10.07 22.53 -0.79
C ASN A 334 10.00 23.82 0.03
N ASP A 335 8.88 24.08 0.71
CA ASP A 335 8.74 25.20 1.66
C ASP A 335 9.82 25.17 2.76
N LEU A 336 10.24 23.98 3.21
CA LEU A 336 11.27 23.81 4.25
C LEU A 336 12.69 23.64 3.68
N PHE A 337 12.83 22.91 2.57
CA PHE A 337 14.13 22.43 2.10
C PHE A 337 14.45 22.75 0.64
N GLY A 338 13.56 23.44 -0.09
CA GLY A 338 13.70 23.69 -1.52
C GLY A 338 14.96 24.48 -1.89
N SER A 339 15.44 25.34 -1.00
CA SER A 339 16.66 26.13 -1.17
C SER A 339 17.95 25.41 -0.77
N LYS A 340 17.86 24.24 -0.10
CA LYS A 340 19.04 23.53 0.40
C LYS A 340 19.66 22.65 -0.71
N PRO A 341 21.00 22.53 -0.78
CA PRO A 341 21.67 21.67 -1.75
C PRO A 341 21.51 20.19 -1.42
N GLY A 342 21.50 19.33 -2.44
CA GLY A 342 21.37 17.88 -2.29
C GLY A 342 22.47 17.24 -1.46
N ARG A 343 22.12 16.31 -0.57
CA ARG A 343 23.08 15.63 0.32
C ARG A 343 23.63 14.30 -0.23
N CYS A 344 23.18 13.85 -1.40
CA CYS A 344 23.47 12.51 -1.89
C CYS A 344 24.81 12.42 -2.62
N THR A 345 25.08 13.36 -3.54
CA THR A 345 26.31 13.41 -4.34
C THR A 345 26.68 14.86 -4.63
N ASN A 346 27.86 15.34 -4.20
CA ASN A 346 28.39 16.67 -4.55
C ASN A 346 27.32 17.80 -4.71
N SER A 347 26.48 18.01 -3.68
CA SER A 347 25.39 19.01 -3.67
C SER A 347 24.14 18.70 -4.53
N LYS A 348 23.95 17.45 -4.96
CA LYS A 348 22.81 16.95 -5.77
C LYS A 348 22.15 15.73 -5.16
N SER A 349 20.94 15.42 -5.64
CA SER A 349 20.27 14.15 -5.35
C SER A 349 20.95 12.97 -6.08
N CYS A 350 20.73 11.75 -5.60
CA CYS A 350 21.17 10.54 -6.32
C CYS A 350 20.21 10.22 -7.47
N ASP A 351 20.56 9.24 -8.31
CA ASP A 351 19.70 8.70 -9.37
C ASP A 351 18.50 7.89 -8.82
N GLY A 352 18.61 7.33 -7.61
CA GLY A 352 17.60 6.45 -7.02
C GLY A 352 17.71 4.99 -7.47
N GLU A 353 18.75 4.64 -8.24
CA GLU A 353 18.93 3.31 -8.81
C GLU A 353 19.66 2.34 -7.88
N SER A 354 20.63 2.83 -7.11
CA SER A 354 21.34 2.00 -6.14
C SER A 354 21.67 2.75 -4.86
N PRO A 355 21.59 2.08 -3.69
CA PRO A 355 22.08 2.63 -2.42
C PRO A 355 23.57 2.96 -2.47
N ALA A 356 24.35 2.21 -3.26
CA ALA A 356 25.78 2.42 -3.44
C ALA A 356 26.10 3.78 -4.07
N SER A 357 25.18 4.31 -4.88
CA SER A 357 25.31 5.63 -5.52
C SER A 357 24.90 6.79 -4.62
N CYS A 358 24.50 6.54 -3.36
CA CYS A 358 23.95 7.55 -2.47
C CYS A 358 24.73 7.66 -1.16
N ARG A 359 25.48 8.76 -0.96
CA ARG A 359 26.24 9.00 0.29
C ARG A 359 25.38 9.07 1.54
N ARG A 360 24.07 9.35 1.43
CA ARG A 360 23.13 9.30 2.57
C ARG A 360 22.89 7.86 3.06
N MET A 361 23.14 6.86 2.22
CA MET A 361 22.86 5.44 2.49
C MET A 361 24.15 4.62 2.62
N GLN A 362 25.04 4.72 1.62
CA GLN A 362 26.33 4.03 1.59
C GLN A 362 27.43 5.05 1.23
N GLY A 363 28.54 5.02 1.98
CA GLY A 363 29.68 5.90 1.71
C GLY A 363 29.68 7.25 2.46
N ALA A 364 28.74 7.49 3.38
CA ALA A 364 28.96 8.52 4.40
C ALA A 364 30.15 8.11 5.28
N THR A 365 31.12 9.01 5.48
CA THR A 365 32.09 8.86 6.56
C THR A 365 31.34 8.98 7.88
N ILE A 366 31.09 7.85 8.53
CA ILE A 366 30.44 7.82 9.84
C ILE A 366 31.52 8.12 10.87
N VAL A 367 31.40 9.29 11.52
CA VAL A 367 32.22 9.64 12.67
C VAL A 367 31.34 9.44 13.90
N ASP A 368 31.64 8.40 14.67
CA ASP A 368 30.87 8.05 15.86
C ASP A 368 30.93 9.20 16.87
N GLN A 369 29.75 9.52 17.42
CA GLN A 369 29.58 10.61 18.38
C GLN A 369 30.03 11.99 17.85
N SER A 370 29.87 12.26 16.55
CA SER A 370 30.09 13.59 15.96
C SER A 370 28.92 14.56 16.14
N GLN A 371 27.73 14.06 16.48
CA GLN A 371 26.57 14.89 16.78
C GLN A 371 26.55 15.28 18.25
N HIS A 372 26.19 16.54 18.50
CA HIS A 372 26.03 17.09 19.84
C HIS A 372 24.61 17.64 20.01
N ASP A 373 24.20 17.82 21.26
CA ASP A 373 22.98 18.52 21.59
C ASP A 373 23.06 20.01 21.20
N LEU A 374 21.91 20.62 20.90
CA LEU A 374 21.82 22.06 20.57
C LEU A 374 22.38 22.96 21.69
N LEU A 375 22.29 22.51 22.95
CA LEU A 375 22.75 23.24 24.13
C LEU A 375 24.20 22.88 24.51
N CYS A 376 24.94 22.14 23.67
CA CYS A 376 26.32 21.77 23.96
C CYS A 376 27.27 22.98 23.86
N SER A 377 27.80 23.42 24.99
CA SER A 377 28.66 24.61 25.06
C SER A 377 30.04 24.43 24.39
N ASN A 378 30.54 23.20 24.27
CA ASN A 378 31.81 22.90 23.58
C ASN A 378 31.76 21.55 22.85
N PRO A 379 31.26 21.53 21.60
CA PRO A 379 31.20 20.30 20.79
C PRO A 379 32.57 19.66 20.55
N THR A 380 33.61 20.48 20.34
CA THR A 380 34.96 19.99 20.01
C THR A 380 35.66 19.27 21.16
N ASN A 381 35.24 19.51 22.40
CA ASN A 381 35.82 18.90 23.60
C ASN A 381 34.74 18.35 24.54
N CYS A 382 33.64 17.84 23.98
CA CYS A 382 32.58 17.23 24.78
C CYS A 382 33.07 15.89 25.34
N ASN A 383 32.97 15.72 26.66
CA ASN A 383 33.35 14.48 27.32
C ASN A 383 32.48 13.30 26.85
N ARG A 384 33.08 12.12 26.72
CA ARG A 384 32.38 10.86 26.45
C ARG A 384 32.23 10.07 27.74
N ILE A 385 31.01 9.61 28.03
CA ILE A 385 30.68 8.77 29.18
C ILE A 385 30.75 7.32 28.72
N LEU A 386 31.69 6.55 29.28
CA LEU A 386 31.89 5.15 28.94
C LEU A 386 30.86 4.25 29.63
N TRP A 387 30.64 3.04 29.14
CA TRP A 387 29.80 2.09 29.86
C TRP A 387 30.46 1.52 31.13
N ASN A 388 29.66 1.10 32.10
CA ASN A 388 30.10 0.24 33.18
C ASN A 388 29.78 -1.23 32.85
N GLU A 389 30.80 -1.97 32.36
CA GLU A 389 30.63 -3.36 31.94
C GLU A 389 30.08 -4.28 33.05
N LYS A 390 30.53 -4.08 34.30
CA LYS A 390 30.06 -4.88 35.44
C LYS A 390 28.57 -4.69 35.68
N SER A 391 28.09 -3.45 35.66
CA SER A 391 26.66 -3.12 35.75
C SER A 391 25.88 -3.70 34.58
N TYR A 392 26.41 -3.61 33.35
CA TYR A 392 25.77 -4.16 32.16
C TYR A 392 25.56 -5.68 32.26
N ARG A 393 26.58 -6.42 32.68
CA ARG A 393 26.55 -7.88 32.81
C ARG A 393 25.66 -8.38 33.95
N GLN A 394 25.39 -7.55 34.95
CA GLN A 394 24.49 -7.88 36.05
C GLN A 394 23.00 -7.84 35.66
N VAL A 395 22.67 -7.14 34.58
CA VAL A 395 21.30 -7.07 34.05
C VAL A 395 21.10 -8.20 33.03
N THR A 396 19.96 -8.89 33.10
CA THR A 396 19.52 -9.90 32.12
C THR A 396 18.38 -9.34 31.25
N GLY A 397 18.33 -9.69 29.96
CA GLY A 397 17.30 -9.22 29.03
C GLY A 397 17.62 -7.85 28.42
N GLY A 398 16.62 -7.05 28.04
CA GLY A 398 16.88 -5.71 27.49
C GLY A 398 17.58 -4.79 28.51
N ARG A 399 18.80 -4.31 28.20
CA ARG A 399 19.53 -3.34 29.05
C ARG A 399 19.22 -1.91 28.62
N ALA A 400 18.92 -1.04 29.57
CA ALA A 400 18.73 0.39 29.37
C ALA A 400 19.63 1.18 30.34
N VAL A 401 20.01 2.41 29.96
CA VAL A 401 20.82 3.30 30.80
C VAL A 401 19.94 3.87 31.91
N SER A 402 20.34 3.66 33.16
CA SER A 402 19.60 4.16 34.33
C SER A 402 19.88 5.64 34.56
N ILE A 403 18.83 6.46 34.62
CA ILE A 403 18.95 7.91 34.80
C ILE A 403 19.19 8.26 36.27
N ALA A 404 18.47 7.59 37.17
CA ALA A 404 18.60 7.80 38.61
C ALA A 404 20.00 7.40 39.09
N ALA A 405 20.49 6.26 38.60
CA ALA A 405 21.80 5.76 38.95
C ALA A 405 22.94 6.52 38.24
N CYS A 406 22.66 7.41 37.27
CA CYS A 406 23.64 8.27 36.59
C CYS A 406 23.48 9.76 36.96
N SER A 407 22.83 10.07 38.09
CA SER A 407 22.49 11.44 38.49
C SER A 407 23.63 12.20 39.19
N ASP A 408 24.70 11.52 39.58
CA ASP A 408 25.87 12.12 40.24
C ASP A 408 26.84 12.69 39.18
N VAL A 409 27.18 13.97 39.32
CA VAL A 409 28.08 14.70 38.41
C VAL A 409 29.51 14.12 38.43
N SER A 410 29.86 13.35 39.47
CA SER A 410 31.14 12.64 39.59
C SER A 410 31.20 11.33 38.79
N GLN A 411 30.09 10.89 38.21
CA GLN A 411 29.95 9.57 37.64
C GLN A 411 30.50 9.50 36.20
N VAL A 412 31.64 8.82 36.07
CA VAL A 412 32.40 8.74 34.80
C VAL A 412 31.83 7.69 33.84
N THR A 413 30.91 6.83 34.31
CA THR A 413 30.41 5.68 33.55
C THR A 413 28.90 5.53 33.60
N LEU A 414 28.29 5.09 32.49
CA LEU A 414 26.87 4.73 32.38
C LEU A 414 26.57 3.45 33.17
N LEU A 415 25.55 3.50 34.02
CA LEU A 415 25.00 2.36 34.72
C LEU A 415 23.72 1.85 34.02
N TYR A 416 23.46 0.57 34.19
CA TYR A 416 22.40 -0.13 33.47
C TYR A 416 21.34 -0.71 34.41
N GLU A 417 20.10 -0.65 33.96
CA GLU A 417 18.95 -1.35 34.53
C GLU A 417 18.20 -2.12 33.43
N ARG A 418 17.21 -2.93 33.81
CA ARG A 418 16.37 -3.65 32.84
C ARG A 418 15.41 -2.68 32.17
N ALA A 419 15.33 -2.72 30.84
CA ALA A 419 14.33 -1.99 30.07
C ALA A 419 12.92 -2.39 30.50
N SER A 420 12.01 -1.42 30.58
CA SER A 420 10.67 -1.59 31.15
C SER A 420 9.67 -0.60 30.54
N PRO A 421 8.38 -0.65 30.96
CA PRO A 421 7.41 0.40 30.64
C PRO A 421 7.73 1.80 31.17
N GLN A 422 8.85 1.97 31.88
CA GLN A 422 9.41 3.26 32.30
C GLN A 422 10.69 3.59 31.53
N THR A 423 10.91 3.00 30.37
CA THR A 423 12.06 3.28 29.49
C THR A 423 11.64 4.16 28.31
N LEU A 424 12.48 5.16 28.00
CA LEU A 424 12.46 5.90 26.75
C LEU A 424 13.36 5.21 25.73
N THR A 425 12.87 4.81 24.56
CA THR A 425 13.74 4.31 23.48
C THR A 425 14.05 5.41 22.49
N ILE A 426 15.30 5.50 22.04
CA ILE A 426 15.74 6.45 21.03
C ILE A 426 16.00 5.69 19.74
N SER A 427 15.22 6.01 18.72
CA SER A 427 15.36 5.49 17.37
C SER A 427 16.04 6.54 16.50
N HIS A 428 17.25 6.27 16.02
CA HIS A 428 18.08 7.27 15.37
C HIS A 428 18.84 6.72 14.15
N VAL A 429 19.37 7.63 13.33
CA VAL A 429 20.19 7.28 12.17
C VAL A 429 21.68 7.37 12.50
N TRP A 430 22.40 6.25 12.47
CA TRP A 430 23.83 6.20 12.85
C TRP A 430 24.69 7.20 12.09
N SER A 431 24.50 7.28 10.77
CA SER A 431 25.26 8.17 9.90
C SER A 431 24.96 9.66 10.14
N HIS A 432 24.04 10.00 11.04
CA HIS A 432 23.84 11.40 11.46
C HIS A 432 24.81 11.85 12.54
N GLY A 433 25.61 10.95 13.12
CA GLY A 433 26.68 11.26 14.06
C GLY A 433 26.43 10.82 15.49
N GLN A 434 25.38 10.02 15.74
CA GLN A 434 25.09 9.44 17.06
C GLN A 434 25.41 7.94 17.14
N GLY A 435 25.97 7.38 16.07
CA GLY A 435 26.52 6.04 16.05
C GLY A 435 27.63 5.85 17.07
N GLY A 436 27.97 4.60 17.32
CA GLY A 436 29.02 4.21 18.23
C GLY A 436 28.66 2.95 18.99
N ARG A 437 29.42 2.74 20.07
CA ARG A 437 29.34 1.57 20.94
C ARG A 437 29.48 1.95 22.40
N PRO A 438 28.93 1.13 23.32
CA PRO A 438 29.13 1.32 24.77
C PRO A 438 30.60 1.51 25.14
N GLU A 439 31.49 0.76 24.49
CA GLU A 439 32.94 0.79 24.66
C GLU A 439 33.58 2.11 24.20
N SER A 440 33.00 2.77 23.20
CA SER A 440 33.45 4.07 22.68
C SER A 440 32.89 5.29 23.42
N GLY A 441 31.87 5.05 24.25
CA GLY A 441 31.17 6.05 25.07
C GLY A 441 30.15 6.89 24.32
N LEU A 442 29.25 7.51 25.09
CA LEU A 442 28.22 8.44 24.60
C LEU A 442 28.61 9.87 24.97
N ASN A 443 28.44 10.84 24.05
CA ASN A 443 28.66 12.25 24.36
C ASN A 443 27.82 12.69 25.57
N ALA A 444 28.45 13.36 26.54
CA ALA A 444 27.80 13.79 27.77
C ALA A 444 26.59 14.71 27.52
N CYS A 445 26.67 15.55 26.49
CA CYS A 445 25.54 16.40 26.09
C CYS A 445 24.34 15.59 25.57
N LEU A 446 24.57 14.47 24.86
CA LEU A 446 23.50 13.57 24.41
C LEU A 446 22.90 12.80 25.59
N HIS A 447 23.74 12.31 26.52
CA HIS A 447 23.26 11.70 27.77
C HIS A 447 22.36 12.67 28.55
N ALA A 448 22.78 13.94 28.69
CA ALA A 448 22.00 14.97 29.38
C ALA A 448 20.67 15.23 28.65
N ARG A 449 20.69 15.40 27.32
CA ARG A 449 19.50 15.57 26.48
C ARG A 449 18.49 14.47 26.71
N TYR A 450 18.91 13.21 26.56
CA TYR A 450 18.01 12.07 26.68
C TYR A 450 17.53 11.84 28.11
N SER A 451 18.36 12.13 29.11
CA SER A 451 17.93 12.08 30.51
C SER A 451 16.84 13.11 30.83
N VAL A 452 16.95 14.34 30.29
CA VAL A 452 15.91 15.38 30.47
C VAL A 452 14.61 14.96 29.79
N ILE A 453 14.68 14.51 28.53
CA ILE A 453 13.48 14.08 27.77
C ILE A 453 12.84 12.86 28.44
N ALA A 454 13.62 11.88 28.87
CA ALA A 454 13.11 10.70 29.57
C ALA A 454 12.39 11.07 30.87
N ARG A 455 12.96 11.97 31.68
CA ARG A 455 12.28 12.49 32.89
C ARG A 455 10.98 13.22 32.56
N LYS A 456 10.92 14.00 31.47
CA LYS A 456 9.69 14.66 31.00
C LYS A 456 8.56 13.66 30.74
N PHE A 457 8.90 12.48 30.23
CA PHE A 457 7.95 11.38 30.03
C PHE A 457 7.73 10.50 31.27
N GLY A 458 8.37 10.77 32.41
CA GLY A 458 8.28 9.95 33.61
C GLY A 458 9.01 8.60 33.49
N CYS A 459 10.07 8.54 32.69
CA CYS A 459 10.92 7.36 32.52
C CYS A 459 12.08 7.35 33.53
N SER A 460 12.46 6.16 34.01
CA SER A 460 13.61 5.93 34.90
C SER A 460 14.90 5.62 34.13
N SER A 461 14.77 5.17 32.88
CA SER A 461 15.87 4.82 31.98
C SER A 461 15.63 5.25 30.54
N TYR A 462 16.69 5.23 29.76
CA TYR A 462 16.59 5.33 28.31
C TYR A 462 17.42 4.26 27.59
N TRP A 463 17.01 3.89 26.39
CA TRP A 463 17.69 2.95 25.53
C TRP A 463 18.11 3.64 24.24
N ILE A 464 19.38 3.47 23.87
CA ILE A 464 19.93 3.81 22.56
C ILE A 464 20.98 2.77 22.24
N ASP A 465 20.97 2.25 21.03
CA ASP A 465 21.89 1.19 20.60
C ASP A 465 23.37 1.55 20.79
N ALA A 466 23.76 2.80 20.55
CA ALA A 466 25.12 3.30 20.77
C ALA A 466 25.60 3.15 22.22
N ALA A 467 24.69 3.05 23.19
CA ALA A 467 25.02 2.83 24.60
C ALA A 467 24.60 1.43 25.11
N CYS A 468 23.79 0.68 24.36
CA CYS A 468 23.18 -0.56 24.84
C CYS A 468 23.55 -1.82 24.03
N ILE A 469 24.16 -1.68 22.85
CA ILE A 469 24.59 -2.81 22.00
C ILE A 469 26.13 -2.86 21.93
N PRO A 470 26.79 -3.75 22.69
CA PRO A 470 28.25 -3.88 22.71
C PRO A 470 28.81 -4.56 21.45
N ASP A 471 30.14 -4.57 21.32
CA ASP A 471 30.84 -5.25 20.22
C ASP A 471 31.01 -6.75 20.45
N MET A 472 31.09 -7.20 21.71
CA MET A 472 31.22 -8.61 22.06
C MET A 472 30.07 -9.44 21.50
N HIS A 473 30.39 -10.49 20.73
CA HIS A 473 29.40 -11.23 19.91
C HIS A 473 28.21 -11.75 20.72
N GLU A 474 28.46 -12.37 21.88
CA GLU A 474 27.41 -12.96 22.72
C GLU A 474 26.46 -11.91 23.28
N LEU A 475 27.02 -10.85 23.89
CA LEU A 475 26.24 -9.74 24.45
C LEU A 475 25.49 -8.98 23.36
N ARG A 476 26.10 -8.81 22.19
CA ARG A 476 25.46 -8.20 21.03
C ARG A 476 24.26 -9.02 20.56
N MET A 477 24.41 -10.33 20.45
CA MET A 477 23.32 -11.22 20.05
C MET A 477 22.19 -11.16 21.08
N GLU A 478 22.52 -11.21 22.36
CA GLU A 478 21.54 -11.09 23.45
C GLU A 478 20.79 -9.75 23.40
N ALA A 479 21.50 -8.63 23.17
CA ALA A 479 20.87 -7.32 23.02
C ALA A 479 19.93 -7.26 21.81
N ILE A 480 20.33 -7.84 20.67
CA ILE A 480 19.49 -7.92 19.46
C ILE A 480 18.25 -8.79 19.69
N MET A 481 18.38 -9.94 20.37
CA MET A 481 17.24 -10.81 20.71
C MET A 481 16.20 -10.09 21.58
N ASN A 482 16.60 -9.07 22.35
CA ASN A 482 15.71 -8.30 23.21
C ASN A 482 15.20 -7.01 22.54
N ILE A 483 15.55 -6.69 21.30
CA ILE A 483 15.17 -5.41 20.69
C ILE A 483 13.65 -5.26 20.54
N ASN A 484 12.95 -6.36 20.22
CA ASN A 484 11.49 -6.36 20.08
C ASN A 484 10.79 -6.01 21.41
N SER A 485 11.19 -6.63 22.52
CA SER A 485 10.62 -6.35 23.84
C SER A 485 10.98 -4.94 24.31
N VAL A 486 12.23 -4.50 24.12
CA VAL A 486 12.68 -3.14 24.45
C VAL A 486 11.78 -2.09 23.78
N PHE A 487 11.56 -2.16 22.46
CA PHE A 487 10.75 -1.14 21.77
C PHE A 487 9.25 -1.29 22.01
N SER A 488 8.73 -2.52 22.11
CA SER A 488 7.29 -2.75 22.27
C SER A 488 6.76 -2.51 23.69
N GLU A 489 7.62 -2.66 24.70
CA GLU A 489 7.26 -2.44 26.11
C GLU A 489 7.59 -1.03 26.59
N SER A 490 8.50 -0.32 25.92
CA SER A 490 8.89 1.05 26.29
C SER A 490 7.73 2.04 26.26
N ARG A 491 7.83 3.06 27.11
CA ARG A 491 6.77 4.07 27.26
C ARG A 491 6.61 4.94 26.02
N VAL A 492 7.74 5.30 25.41
CA VAL A 492 7.87 6.24 24.30
C VAL A 492 9.01 5.78 23.42
N VAL A 493 8.82 5.95 22.11
CA VAL A 493 9.89 5.89 21.11
C VAL A 493 10.14 7.30 20.58
N LEU A 494 11.34 7.82 20.82
CA LEU A 494 11.79 9.12 20.35
C LEU A 494 12.53 8.97 19.02
N LEU A 495 11.92 9.48 17.96
CA LEU A 495 12.48 9.52 16.62
C LEU A 495 13.46 10.69 16.50
N CYS A 496 14.71 10.37 16.16
CA CYS A 496 15.78 11.34 15.95
C CYS A 496 16.31 11.25 14.50
N ASP A 497 15.89 12.20 13.66
CA ASP A 497 16.40 12.38 12.29
C ASP A 497 16.90 13.81 12.11
N ARG A 498 18.03 13.97 11.41
CA ARG A 498 18.64 15.29 11.14
C ARG A 498 17.65 16.30 10.54
N ASP A 499 16.87 15.91 9.53
CA ASP A 499 15.98 16.86 8.84
C ASP A 499 14.80 17.25 9.75
N LEU A 500 14.30 16.33 10.58
CA LEU A 500 13.19 16.58 11.50
C LEU A 500 13.58 17.41 12.73
N VAL A 501 14.79 17.17 13.27
CA VAL A 501 15.32 17.93 14.43
C VAL A 501 15.53 19.40 14.09
N GLU A 502 15.83 19.72 12.83
CA GLU A 502 16.01 21.10 12.37
C GLU A 502 14.70 21.90 12.25
N ILE A 503 13.54 21.24 12.25
CA ILE A 503 12.23 21.90 12.11
C ILE A 503 11.87 22.63 13.41
N ASP A 504 11.62 23.93 13.29
CA ASP A 504 11.13 24.76 14.40
C ASP A 504 9.62 24.61 14.56
N VAL A 505 9.19 24.15 15.74
CA VAL A 505 7.79 23.90 16.09
C VAL A 505 7.21 24.92 17.07
N SER A 506 7.86 26.05 17.29
CA SER A 506 7.37 27.14 18.15
C SER A 506 5.96 27.60 17.81
N VAL A 507 5.57 27.62 16.52
CA VAL A 507 4.21 27.97 16.09
C VAL A 507 3.13 26.96 16.53
N LEU A 508 3.53 25.78 17.03
CA LEU A 508 2.61 24.79 17.58
C LEU A 508 2.31 25.04 19.06
N GLU A 509 3.06 25.93 19.72
CA GLU A 509 2.90 26.27 21.13
C GLU A 509 1.79 27.31 21.32
N GLY A 510 0.92 27.11 22.31
CA GLY A 510 -0.13 28.06 22.68
C GLY A 510 -1.52 27.83 22.04
N ALA A 511 -2.38 28.83 22.15
CA ALA A 511 -3.80 28.72 21.77
C ALA A 511 -4.04 28.58 20.26
N GLU A 512 -3.08 28.96 19.42
CA GLU A 512 -3.20 28.98 17.95
C GLU A 512 -2.71 27.70 17.25
N HIS A 513 -2.62 26.58 17.99
CA HIS A 513 -2.14 25.30 17.47
C HIS A 513 -2.96 24.71 16.30
N LEU A 514 -4.15 25.23 16.01
CA LEU A 514 -5.00 24.87 14.85
C LEU A 514 -5.03 25.96 13.76
N SER A 515 -4.17 26.96 13.82
CA SER A 515 -4.04 27.98 12.76
C SER A 515 -3.63 27.35 11.43
N ARG A 516 -3.89 28.04 10.31
CA ARG A 516 -3.47 27.58 8.97
C ARG A 516 -1.97 27.32 8.91
N GLN A 517 -1.17 28.18 9.54
CA GLN A 517 0.29 28.03 9.61
C GLN A 517 0.70 26.76 10.39
N ALA A 518 0.07 26.51 11.55
CA ALA A 518 0.33 25.33 12.35
C ALA A 518 -0.10 24.02 11.65
N ILE A 519 -1.17 24.05 10.85
CA ILE A 519 -1.60 22.91 10.01
C ILE A 519 -0.58 22.68 8.88
N CYS A 520 -0.16 23.74 8.17
CA CYS A 520 0.83 23.62 7.10
C CYS A 520 2.18 23.11 7.62
N LEU A 521 2.61 23.52 8.82
CA LEU A 521 3.83 22.99 9.42
C LEU A 521 3.73 21.49 9.73
N ARG A 522 2.58 21.03 10.26
CA ARG A 522 2.34 19.60 10.49
C ARG A 522 2.30 18.79 9.19
N GLU A 523 1.75 19.35 8.12
CA GLU A 523 1.84 18.78 6.78
C GLU A 523 3.31 18.64 6.33
N SER A 524 4.12 19.68 6.50
CA SER A 524 5.55 19.65 6.17
C SER A 524 6.34 18.64 7.01
N ILE A 525 6.02 18.48 8.31
CA ILE A 525 6.61 17.46 9.18
C ILE A 525 6.33 16.05 8.63
N LEU A 526 5.09 15.76 8.23
CA LEU A 526 4.74 14.46 7.62
C LEU A 526 5.45 14.25 6.28
N CYS A 527 5.49 15.27 5.42
CA CYS A 527 6.22 15.17 4.14
C CYS A 527 7.71 14.90 4.36
N THR A 528 8.29 15.53 5.37
CA THR A 528 9.70 15.32 5.77
C THR A 528 9.90 13.91 6.29
N LEU A 529 9.03 13.42 7.19
CA LEU A 529 9.08 12.07 7.74
C LEU A 529 9.02 11.00 6.65
N LEU A 530 8.18 11.18 5.62
CA LEU A 530 8.07 10.23 4.51
C LEU A 530 9.36 10.13 3.67
N ALA A 531 10.16 11.20 3.59
CA ALA A 531 11.35 11.30 2.75
C ALA A 531 12.69 11.34 3.53
N CYS A 532 12.66 11.28 4.86
CA CYS A 532 13.85 11.41 5.70
C CYS A 532 14.70 10.14 5.73
N ASP A 533 15.94 10.28 6.22
CA ASP A 533 16.90 9.18 6.32
C ASP A 533 16.43 8.10 7.30
N TRP A 534 15.61 8.45 8.28
CA TRP A 534 15.04 7.49 9.21
C TRP A 534 14.03 6.54 8.54
N ASN A 535 13.15 7.01 7.66
CA ASN A 535 12.08 6.16 7.09
C ASN A 535 12.56 5.12 6.05
N VAL A 536 13.77 5.30 5.50
CA VAL A 536 14.33 4.48 4.42
C VAL A 536 15.20 3.31 4.90
N ARG A 537 15.45 3.19 6.21
CA ARG A 537 16.37 2.19 6.79
C ARG A 537 15.60 1.00 7.34
N ALA A 538 16.23 -0.18 7.27
CA ALA A 538 15.60 -1.44 7.68
C ALA A 538 15.45 -1.55 9.21
N TRP A 539 16.46 -1.14 9.98
CA TRP A 539 16.41 -1.17 11.44
C TRP A 539 15.35 -0.21 12.01
N THR A 540 15.30 1.02 11.51
CA THR A 540 14.31 2.01 11.93
C THR A 540 12.88 1.62 11.57
N LEU A 541 12.66 0.85 10.49
CA LEU A 541 11.35 0.23 10.19
C LEU A 541 10.92 -0.73 11.31
N LEU A 542 11.81 -1.60 11.78
CA LEU A 542 11.54 -2.51 12.89
C LEU A 542 11.20 -1.72 14.16
N GLU A 543 12.01 -0.72 14.47
CA GLU A 543 11.84 0.17 15.63
C GLU A 543 10.50 0.93 15.56
N ALA A 544 10.09 1.39 14.37
CA ALA A 544 8.79 2.00 14.13
C ALA A 544 7.66 1.03 14.46
N LEU A 545 7.68 -0.18 13.89
CA LEU A 545 6.61 -1.17 14.05
C LEU A 545 6.48 -1.65 15.50
N ARG A 546 7.59 -1.87 16.19
CA ARG A 546 7.59 -2.25 17.62
C ARG A 546 7.17 -1.09 18.51
N GLY A 547 7.61 0.13 18.17
CA GLY A 547 7.36 1.37 18.91
C GLY A 547 6.03 2.08 18.66
N ARG A 548 5.24 1.62 17.66
CA ARG A 548 4.08 2.35 17.11
C ARG A 548 2.94 2.64 18.10
N LYS A 549 3.02 2.16 19.34
CA LYS A 549 2.10 2.54 20.42
C LYS A 549 2.21 4.03 20.75
N ASN A 550 3.44 4.56 20.79
CA ASN A 550 3.69 5.94 21.21
C ASN A 550 5.00 6.52 20.64
N ILE A 551 4.98 6.91 19.36
CA ILE A 551 6.11 7.54 18.68
C ILE A 551 6.03 9.07 18.83
N HIS A 552 7.13 9.67 19.28
CA HIS A 552 7.34 11.11 19.33
C HIS A 552 8.50 11.52 18.42
N ILE A 553 8.36 12.64 17.72
CA ILE A 553 9.38 13.20 16.83
C ILE A 553 10.13 14.28 17.60
N LEU A 554 11.45 14.21 17.58
CA LEU A 554 12.31 15.25 18.14
C LEU A 554 12.48 16.39 17.13
N CYS A 555 12.09 17.58 17.56
CA CYS A 555 12.17 18.85 16.84
C CYS A 555 12.87 19.89 17.73
N LYS A 556 12.94 21.15 17.25
CA LYS A 556 13.34 22.29 18.07
C LYS A 556 12.20 23.28 18.25
N SER A 557 12.21 24.04 19.33
CA SER A 557 11.38 25.23 19.50
C SER A 557 12.31 26.38 19.86
N GLY A 558 12.55 27.27 18.90
CA GLY A 558 13.70 28.17 18.97
C GLY A 558 15.01 27.40 19.17
N ASP A 559 15.68 27.66 20.30
CA ASP A 559 16.96 27.01 20.66
C ASP A 559 16.80 25.83 21.64
N GLN A 560 15.57 25.37 21.90
CA GLN A 560 15.28 24.29 22.85
C GLN A 560 14.90 22.99 22.14
N ASN A 561 15.16 21.87 22.81
CA ASN A 561 14.67 20.56 22.39
C ASN A 561 13.18 20.43 22.71
N THR A 562 12.38 20.08 21.70
CA THR A 562 10.94 19.86 21.85
C THR A 562 10.54 18.58 21.14
N GLU A 563 9.59 17.85 21.70
CA GLU A 563 9.04 16.64 21.12
C GLU A 563 7.56 16.79 20.79
N ILE A 564 7.14 16.21 19.66
CA ILE A 564 5.76 16.23 19.19
C ILE A 564 5.24 14.81 18.98
N SER A 565 3.98 14.55 19.31
CA SER A 565 3.37 13.24 19.11
C SER A 565 3.07 13.01 17.63
N LEU A 566 3.59 11.92 17.04
CA LEU A 566 3.26 11.55 15.66
C LEU A 566 1.75 11.30 15.50
N ARG A 567 1.13 10.67 16.51
CA ARG A 567 -0.33 10.41 16.51
C ARG A 567 -1.13 11.71 16.41
N GLU A 568 -0.75 12.73 17.16
CA GLU A 568 -1.44 14.04 17.14
C GLU A 568 -1.24 14.75 15.80
N VAL A 569 -0.01 14.74 15.27
CA VAL A 569 0.29 15.30 13.93
C VAL A 569 -0.59 14.63 12.87
N LEU A 570 -0.67 13.30 12.87
CA LEU A 570 -1.52 12.54 11.96
C LEU A 570 -3.01 12.88 12.11
N GLN A 571 -3.48 12.98 13.35
CA GLN A 571 -4.89 13.29 13.62
C GLN A 571 -5.25 14.71 13.16
N VAL A 572 -4.40 15.70 13.41
CA VAL A 572 -4.62 17.09 12.95
C VAL A 572 -4.58 17.18 11.43
N VAL A 573 -3.57 16.63 10.76
CA VAL A 573 -3.47 16.70 9.29
C VAL A 573 -4.61 15.94 8.62
N SER A 574 -4.97 14.76 9.12
CA SER A 574 -6.05 13.97 8.55
C SER A 574 -7.44 14.58 8.79
N THR A 575 -7.60 15.44 9.80
CA THR A 575 -8.88 16.13 10.09
C THR A 575 -8.97 17.50 9.40
N TYR A 576 -7.90 18.29 9.41
CA TYR A 576 -7.91 19.70 9.01
C TYR A 576 -6.96 20.05 7.86
N GLY A 577 -5.94 19.22 7.62
CA GLY A 577 -4.96 19.42 6.56
C GLY A 577 -5.38 18.83 5.22
N SER A 578 -4.48 18.89 4.23
CA SER A 578 -4.66 18.29 2.91
C SER A 578 -4.91 16.78 3.02
N ILE A 579 -5.98 16.32 2.38
CA ILE A 579 -6.30 14.88 2.30
C ILE A 579 -5.14 14.12 1.65
N ASN A 580 -4.58 14.66 0.57
CA ASN A 580 -3.53 13.99 -0.20
C ASN A 580 -2.24 13.76 0.60
N ILE A 581 -1.90 14.63 1.56
CA ILE A 581 -0.76 14.38 2.44
C ILE A 581 -1.10 13.28 3.45
N GLY A 582 -2.27 13.35 4.08
CA GLY A 582 -2.68 12.35 5.08
C GLY A 582 -2.71 10.94 4.51
N ILE A 583 -3.28 10.74 3.32
CA ILE A 583 -3.46 9.41 2.72
C ILE A 583 -2.15 8.74 2.27
N LEU A 584 -1.04 9.48 2.13
CA LEU A 584 0.28 8.89 1.85
C LEU A 584 0.76 7.96 2.97
N LEU A 585 0.24 8.13 4.19
CA LEU A 585 0.58 7.32 5.35
C LEU A 585 -0.05 5.92 5.28
N LEU A 586 -1.12 5.73 4.51
CA LEU A 586 -1.64 4.38 4.24
C LEU A 586 -0.62 3.52 3.47
N MET A 587 0.27 4.15 2.71
CA MET A 587 1.36 3.48 2.00
C MET A 587 2.64 3.37 2.82
N ASN A 588 2.66 4.01 3.99
CA ASN A 588 3.73 3.96 4.97
C ASN A 588 3.13 3.55 6.32
N TYR A 589 2.31 2.50 6.29
CA TYR A 589 1.45 2.13 7.40
C TYR A 589 2.22 1.67 8.64
N HIS A 590 3.52 1.38 8.52
CA HIS A 590 4.41 1.13 9.66
C HIS A 590 4.54 2.36 10.58
N LEU A 591 4.17 3.55 10.10
CA LEU A 591 4.06 4.79 10.87
C LEU A 591 2.69 5.00 11.52
N LEU A 592 1.69 4.17 11.17
CA LEU A 592 0.36 4.29 11.75
C LEU A 592 0.32 3.72 13.17
N PRO A 593 -0.46 4.35 14.06
CA PRO A 593 -0.52 3.95 15.46
C PRO A 593 -1.06 2.52 15.65
N ALA A 594 -0.56 1.85 16.69
CA ALA A 594 -1.13 0.58 17.14
C ALA A 594 -2.61 0.73 17.55
N PRO A 595 -3.41 -0.35 17.38
CA PRO A 595 -4.73 -0.49 17.99
C PRO A 595 -4.69 -0.31 19.51
N ARG A 596 -5.74 0.31 20.05
CA ARG A 596 -5.98 0.36 21.49
C ARG A 596 -6.55 -0.99 21.94
N SER A 597 -5.64 -1.95 22.15
CA SER A 597 -5.69 -3.30 22.76
C SER A 597 -7.03 -4.03 23.09
N LEU A 598 -8.13 -3.38 23.48
CA LEU A 598 -9.37 -4.06 23.93
C LEU A 598 -10.57 -3.93 22.97
N ASP A 599 -10.79 -2.76 22.36
CA ASP A 599 -11.97 -2.55 21.51
C ASP A 599 -11.80 -3.12 20.11
N TRP A 600 -10.56 -3.16 19.60
CA TRP A 600 -10.24 -3.67 18.28
C TRP A 600 -10.53 -5.18 18.16
N LEU A 601 -10.15 -5.98 19.16
CA LEU A 601 -10.39 -7.43 19.22
C LEU A 601 -11.89 -7.74 19.25
N ARG A 602 -12.65 -7.01 20.10
CA ARG A 602 -14.11 -7.12 20.18
C ARG A 602 -14.77 -6.74 18.86
N THR A 603 -14.47 -5.57 18.31
CA THR A 603 -15.13 -5.10 17.08
C THR A 603 -14.82 -5.92 15.82
N HIS A 604 -13.71 -6.65 15.75
CA HIS A 604 -13.23 -7.28 14.50
C HIS A 604 -13.05 -8.80 14.51
N THR A 605 -13.07 -9.46 15.68
CA THR A 605 -12.75 -10.91 15.77
C THR A 605 -13.69 -11.75 16.61
N ASP A 606 -14.66 -11.16 17.32
CA ASP A 606 -15.56 -11.90 18.21
C ASP A 606 -16.87 -12.38 17.53
N GLY A 607 -17.12 -11.96 16.29
CA GLY A 607 -18.34 -12.30 15.54
C GLY A 607 -19.61 -11.60 16.04
N SER A 608 -19.51 -10.61 16.92
CA SER A 608 -20.65 -9.92 17.56
C SER A 608 -21.41 -8.98 16.62
N SER A 609 -20.85 -8.62 15.46
CA SER A 609 -21.49 -7.75 14.47
C SER A 609 -21.48 -8.34 13.06
N ALA A 610 -22.42 -7.92 12.21
CA ALA A 610 -22.47 -8.35 10.81
C ALA A 610 -21.20 -8.00 10.02
N VAL A 611 -20.54 -6.88 10.39
CA VAL A 611 -19.27 -6.44 9.80
C VAL A 611 -18.11 -7.34 10.25
N ALA A 612 -18.04 -7.65 11.55
CA ALA A 612 -17.06 -8.60 12.10
C ALA A 612 -17.21 -9.99 11.45
N MET A 613 -18.45 -10.46 11.30
CA MET A 613 -18.74 -11.75 10.67
C MET A 613 -18.33 -11.77 9.19
N GLU A 614 -18.61 -10.73 8.41
CA GLU A 614 -18.18 -10.70 7.00
C GLU A 614 -16.66 -10.65 6.86
N ARG A 615 -15.98 -9.91 7.74
CA ARG A 615 -14.51 -9.90 7.79
C ARG A 615 -13.94 -11.28 8.13
N ILE A 616 -14.49 -11.94 9.15
CA ILE A 616 -14.10 -13.31 9.52
C ILE A 616 -14.30 -14.25 8.33
N ARG A 617 -15.47 -14.20 7.67
CA ARG A 617 -15.76 -15.00 6.46
C ARG A 617 -14.75 -14.72 5.35
N ARG A 618 -14.44 -13.45 5.07
CA ARG A 618 -13.43 -13.05 4.07
C ARG A 618 -12.06 -13.65 4.39
N GLN A 619 -11.63 -13.58 5.64
CA GLN A 619 -10.32 -14.10 6.05
C GLN A 619 -10.29 -15.63 6.09
N GLN A 620 -11.40 -16.29 6.41
CA GLN A 620 -11.55 -17.75 6.29
C GLN A 620 -11.48 -18.21 4.82
N ARG A 621 -12.16 -17.50 3.90
CA ARG A 621 -12.05 -17.74 2.44
C ARG A 621 -10.60 -17.62 1.96
N ARG A 622 -9.83 -16.69 2.53
CA ARG A 622 -8.39 -16.51 2.28
C ARG A 622 -7.49 -17.56 2.94
N LYS A 623 -8.07 -18.48 3.72
CA LYS A 623 -7.32 -19.46 4.54
C LYS A 623 -6.34 -18.81 5.52
N VAL A 624 -6.59 -17.55 5.92
CA VAL A 624 -5.76 -16.80 6.88
C VAL A 624 -5.97 -17.31 8.32
N PHE A 625 -7.13 -17.93 8.61
CA PHE A 625 -7.45 -18.56 9.89
C PHE A 625 -8.20 -19.89 9.67
N LYS A 626 -7.95 -20.90 10.53
CA LYS A 626 -8.71 -22.17 10.55
C LYS A 626 -9.81 -22.14 11.63
N VAL A 627 -9.56 -21.49 12.77
CA VAL A 627 -10.49 -21.42 13.92
C VAL A 627 -10.45 -20.03 14.57
N SER A 628 -11.47 -19.67 15.36
CA SER A 628 -11.57 -18.38 16.09
C SER A 628 -10.42 -18.10 17.06
N HIS A 629 -9.70 -19.12 17.53
CA HIS A 629 -8.49 -18.97 18.34
C HIS A 629 -7.36 -18.26 17.58
N ASP A 630 -7.17 -18.57 16.30
CA ASP A 630 -6.11 -17.99 15.45
C ASP A 630 -6.28 -16.48 15.29
N ALA A 631 -7.53 -16.00 15.24
CA ALA A 631 -7.85 -14.59 15.11
C ALA A 631 -7.36 -13.78 16.33
N ARG A 632 -7.49 -14.31 17.55
CA ARG A 632 -7.01 -13.64 18.78
C ARG A 632 -5.49 -13.59 18.86
N LEU A 633 -4.82 -14.65 18.41
CA LEU A 633 -3.36 -14.71 18.39
C LEU A 633 -2.78 -13.73 17.36
N ILE A 634 -3.36 -13.68 16.16
CA ILE A 634 -2.96 -12.70 15.12
C ILE A 634 -3.24 -11.27 15.57
N ALA A 635 -4.37 -11.01 16.21
CA ALA A 635 -4.66 -9.72 16.83
C ALA A 635 -3.55 -9.28 17.79
N SER A 636 -3.14 -10.16 18.70
CA SER A 636 -2.06 -9.90 19.66
C SER A 636 -0.73 -9.62 18.95
N ARG A 637 -0.44 -10.34 17.86
CA ARG A 637 0.74 -10.11 17.03
C ARG A 637 0.70 -8.76 16.30
N ILE A 638 -0.43 -8.38 15.72
CA ILE A 638 -0.65 -7.07 15.08
C ILE A 638 -0.49 -5.94 16.11
N GLU A 639 -1.03 -6.11 17.32
CA GLU A 639 -0.89 -5.13 18.40
C GLU A 639 0.59 -4.87 18.73
N LYS A 640 1.39 -5.94 18.78
CA LYS A 640 2.85 -5.89 18.98
C LYS A 640 3.63 -5.47 17.74
N GLY A 641 2.96 -5.27 16.59
CA GLY A 641 3.55 -4.80 15.32
C GLY A 641 4.17 -5.90 14.46
N PHE A 642 3.93 -7.19 14.74
CA PHE A 642 4.46 -8.29 13.92
C PHE A 642 3.68 -8.37 12.61
N VAL A 643 4.38 -8.65 11.52
CA VAL A 643 3.82 -8.77 10.16
C VAL A 643 4.09 -10.15 9.58
N THR A 644 3.41 -10.52 8.50
CA THR A 644 3.67 -11.80 7.80
C THR A 644 5.04 -11.78 7.10
N ILE A 645 5.54 -12.95 6.70
CA ILE A 645 6.79 -13.09 5.97
C ILE A 645 6.78 -12.25 4.67
N SER A 646 5.68 -12.29 3.91
CA SER A 646 5.53 -11.55 2.65
C SER A 646 5.44 -10.03 2.86
N GLU A 647 4.74 -9.61 3.90
CA GLU A 647 4.57 -8.19 4.20
C GLU A 647 5.88 -7.57 4.71
N ALA A 648 6.59 -8.28 5.61
CA ALA A 648 7.92 -7.89 6.07
C ALA A 648 8.89 -7.74 4.89
N ALA A 649 8.90 -8.70 3.96
CA ALA A 649 9.73 -8.65 2.76
C ALA A 649 9.35 -7.46 1.86
N THR A 650 8.05 -7.20 1.67
CA THR A 650 7.58 -6.05 0.88
C THR A 650 8.07 -4.73 1.45
N LEU A 651 7.93 -4.52 2.77
CA LEU A 651 8.44 -3.34 3.47
C LEU A 651 9.97 -3.23 3.41
N LEU A 652 10.70 -4.34 3.56
CA LEU A 652 12.16 -4.35 3.54
C LEU A 652 12.74 -4.24 2.12
N SER A 653 12.00 -4.60 1.08
CA SER A 653 12.51 -4.70 -0.29
C SER A 653 13.10 -3.42 -0.86
N GLN A 654 12.78 -2.28 -0.24
CA GLN A 654 13.19 -0.94 -0.65
C GLN A 654 13.98 -0.22 0.43
N ARG A 655 14.23 -0.90 1.55
CA ARG A 655 14.98 -0.37 2.69
C ARG A 655 16.31 -1.09 2.81
N HIS A 656 17.26 -0.42 3.45
CA HIS A 656 18.64 -0.91 3.51
C HIS A 656 19.08 -1.08 4.94
N ALA A 657 19.71 -2.22 5.23
CA ALA A 657 20.55 -2.35 6.40
C ALA A 657 21.96 -1.82 6.11
N SER A 658 22.57 -1.20 7.12
CA SER A 658 23.94 -0.67 7.01
C SER A 658 24.99 -1.77 6.96
N ARG A 659 24.67 -3.00 7.41
CA ARG A 659 25.60 -4.13 7.47
C ARG A 659 25.09 -5.28 6.59
N PRO A 660 25.97 -5.90 5.78
CA PRO A 660 25.60 -7.09 5.01
C PRO A 660 25.10 -8.21 5.94
N GLY A 661 23.98 -8.85 5.57
CA GLY A 661 23.39 -9.96 6.31
C GLY A 661 22.37 -9.57 7.38
N ASP A 662 22.33 -8.29 7.80
CA ASP A 662 21.31 -7.80 8.72
C ASP A 662 19.90 -7.90 8.12
N ASP A 663 19.75 -7.85 6.78
CA ASP A 663 18.45 -7.88 6.11
C ASP A 663 17.61 -9.11 6.50
N VAL A 664 18.22 -10.29 6.64
CA VAL A 664 17.52 -11.53 7.04
C VAL A 664 17.22 -11.55 8.54
N ILE A 665 18.11 -10.98 9.36
CA ILE A 665 17.91 -10.85 10.81
C ILE A 665 16.72 -9.93 11.09
N ILE A 666 16.67 -8.77 10.43
CA ILE A 666 15.56 -7.82 10.57
C ILE A 666 14.28 -8.45 10.03
N TRP A 667 14.35 -9.17 8.90
CA TRP A 667 13.21 -9.88 8.33
C TRP A 667 12.62 -10.89 9.32
N SER A 668 13.45 -11.67 10.01
CA SER A 668 12.94 -12.59 11.04
C SER A 668 12.39 -11.87 12.27
N LEU A 669 13.01 -10.76 12.70
CA LEU A 669 12.55 -9.96 13.84
C LEU A 669 11.24 -9.20 13.56
N LEU A 670 10.93 -8.89 12.29
CA LEU A 670 9.64 -8.35 11.87
C LEU A 670 8.53 -9.40 11.95
N VAL A 671 8.87 -10.65 11.68
CA VAL A 671 7.95 -11.78 11.67
C VAL A 671 7.75 -12.37 13.08
N GLY A 672 8.81 -12.50 13.88
CA GLY A 672 8.82 -13.09 15.23
C GLY A 672 9.96 -12.55 16.10
N ASP A 673 10.21 -13.17 17.26
CA ASP A 673 11.22 -12.69 18.22
C ASP A 673 12.62 -13.27 18.00
N ASP A 674 12.73 -14.37 17.25
CA ASP A 674 14.01 -15.05 17.02
C ASP A 674 14.78 -14.42 15.83
N PRO A 675 16.04 -13.99 16.04
CA PRO A 675 16.89 -13.52 14.95
C PRO A 675 17.50 -14.70 14.18
N PHE A 676 17.18 -14.82 12.89
CA PHE A 676 17.76 -15.83 11.99
C PHE A 676 18.78 -15.20 11.05
N LYS A 677 19.92 -15.88 10.88
CA LYS A 677 20.96 -15.49 9.90
C LYS A 677 20.69 -16.03 8.49
N HIS A 678 19.85 -17.07 8.38
CA HIS A 678 19.55 -17.75 7.13
C HIS A 678 18.05 -17.82 6.87
N ALA A 679 17.61 -17.40 5.67
CA ALA A 679 16.20 -17.39 5.33
C ALA A 679 15.54 -18.78 5.35
N LEU A 680 16.31 -19.86 5.12
CA LEU A 680 15.78 -21.23 5.26
C LEU A 680 15.25 -21.50 6.67
N GLN A 681 15.89 -20.95 7.71
CA GLN A 681 15.40 -21.09 9.09
C GLN A 681 14.10 -20.30 9.30
N LEU A 682 13.99 -19.10 8.71
CA LEU A 682 12.77 -18.31 8.74
C LEU A 682 11.59 -19.03 8.05
N TRP A 683 11.79 -19.57 6.85
CA TRP A 683 10.74 -20.33 6.15
C TRP A 683 10.36 -21.63 6.89
N ARG A 684 11.28 -22.19 7.68
CA ARG A 684 11.03 -23.36 8.54
C ARG A 684 10.50 -23.01 9.93
N SER A 685 10.54 -21.75 10.36
CA SER A 685 10.17 -21.38 11.74
C SER A 685 8.69 -21.64 12.04
N GLY A 686 7.87 -21.86 11.01
CA GLY A 686 6.51 -22.39 11.13
C GLY A 686 6.41 -23.82 11.69
N LEU A 687 7.52 -24.50 12.00
CA LEU A 687 7.58 -25.85 12.56
C LEU A 687 7.75 -25.92 14.08
N THR A 688 8.20 -24.84 14.74
CA THR A 688 8.64 -24.91 16.15
C THR A 688 7.90 -23.89 17.00
N GLY A 689 6.92 -24.36 17.78
CA GLY A 689 6.17 -23.55 18.74
C GLY A 689 4.78 -24.12 19.04
N ILE A 690 4.17 -23.66 20.13
CA ILE A 690 2.80 -24.04 20.54
C ILE A 690 1.75 -23.30 19.68
N ASP A 691 2.15 -22.21 19.00
CA ASP A 691 1.28 -21.22 18.35
C ASP A 691 1.60 -21.07 16.84
N ILE A 692 1.48 -22.16 16.06
CA ILE A 692 1.68 -22.12 14.59
C ILE A 692 0.48 -21.44 13.94
N LEU A 693 0.66 -20.20 13.48
CA LEU A 693 -0.37 -19.47 12.75
C LEU A 693 -0.45 -19.93 11.28
N ALA A 694 -1.66 -20.00 10.73
CA ALA A 694 -1.88 -20.30 9.32
C ALA A 694 -1.18 -19.30 8.37
N THR A 695 -0.97 -18.06 8.81
CA THR A 695 -0.20 -17.03 8.09
C THR A 695 1.29 -17.34 7.95
N HIS A 696 1.83 -18.26 8.75
CA HIS A 696 3.21 -18.73 8.60
C HIS A 696 3.34 -19.85 7.55
N GLN A 697 2.22 -20.45 7.13
CA GLN A 697 2.14 -21.55 6.15
C GLN A 697 1.43 -21.13 4.86
N THR A 698 1.21 -19.82 4.66
CA THR A 698 0.52 -19.31 3.48
C THR A 698 1.28 -18.13 2.89
N VAL A 699 1.20 -17.99 1.57
CA VAL A 699 1.81 -16.88 0.85
C VAL A 699 0.95 -16.50 -0.35
N PHE A 700 0.79 -15.21 -0.60
CA PHE A 700 0.13 -14.75 -1.81
C PHE A 700 0.97 -15.11 -3.04
N THR A 701 0.35 -15.73 -4.04
CA THR A 701 1.03 -16.13 -5.28
C THR A 701 1.65 -14.93 -6.02
N GLY A 702 1.01 -13.77 -5.94
CA GLY A 702 1.51 -12.50 -6.47
C GLY A 702 2.83 -12.04 -5.83
N PHE A 703 3.04 -12.26 -4.53
CA PHE A 703 4.29 -11.90 -3.85
C PHE A 703 5.51 -12.63 -4.44
N LEU A 704 5.29 -13.86 -4.93
CA LEU A 704 6.34 -14.68 -5.52
C LEU A 704 6.78 -14.17 -6.89
N LEU A 705 5.98 -13.35 -7.59
CA LEU A 705 6.32 -12.75 -8.89
C LEU A 705 7.36 -11.63 -8.72
N SER A 706 8.61 -12.01 -8.42
CA SER A 706 9.74 -11.09 -8.21
C SER A 706 11.08 -11.69 -8.64
N SER A 707 12.05 -10.83 -8.94
CA SER A 707 13.43 -11.20 -9.29
C SER A 707 14.30 -11.49 -8.06
N VAL A 708 13.71 -11.64 -6.87
CA VAL A 708 14.48 -11.90 -5.65
C VAL A 708 15.17 -13.26 -5.78
N PRO A 709 16.47 -13.36 -5.48
CA PRO A 709 17.17 -14.62 -5.47
C PRO A 709 16.48 -15.64 -4.56
N ARG A 710 16.40 -16.90 -5.02
CA ARG A 710 15.70 -17.97 -4.31
C ARG A 710 16.65 -18.86 -3.52
N LEU A 711 16.12 -19.64 -2.59
CA LEU A 711 16.88 -20.67 -1.88
C LEU A 711 17.37 -21.74 -2.85
N ARG A 712 18.59 -22.24 -2.64
CA ARG A 712 19.22 -23.30 -3.46
C ARG A 712 19.18 -24.67 -2.80
N SER A 713 18.63 -24.77 -1.59
CA SER A 713 18.44 -26.03 -0.87
C SER A 713 17.36 -26.89 -1.56
N PRO A 714 17.47 -28.23 -1.52
CA PRO A 714 16.38 -29.14 -1.92
C PRO A 714 15.09 -28.82 -1.16
N GLY A 715 13.94 -28.95 -1.83
CA GLY A 715 12.69 -28.33 -1.40
C GLY A 715 12.58 -26.92 -2.00
N PRO A 716 12.71 -25.83 -1.22
CA PRO A 716 12.06 -24.53 -1.42
C PRO A 716 12.68 -23.62 -2.51
N SER A 717 12.75 -24.06 -3.77
CA SER A 717 13.27 -23.25 -4.89
C SER A 717 12.37 -22.06 -5.25
N TRP A 718 11.09 -22.08 -4.85
CA TRP A 718 10.18 -20.93 -4.98
C TRP A 718 10.41 -19.85 -3.92
N ALA A 719 11.07 -20.15 -2.79
CA ALA A 719 11.14 -19.25 -1.65
C ALA A 719 12.27 -18.20 -1.79
N PRO A 720 11.99 -16.90 -1.59
CA PRO A 720 13.01 -15.85 -1.49
C PRO A 720 14.07 -16.14 -0.43
N ASN A 721 15.35 -15.97 -0.77
CA ASN A 721 16.47 -16.15 0.16
C ASN A 721 16.79 -14.90 0.99
N GLN A 722 16.15 -13.77 0.68
CA GLN A 722 16.32 -12.46 1.29
C GLN A 722 15.04 -11.64 1.01
N PRO A 723 14.78 -10.54 1.73
CA PRO A 723 13.50 -9.82 1.61
C PRO A 723 13.35 -8.99 0.32
N GLY A 724 14.43 -8.69 -0.40
CA GLY A 724 14.39 -7.81 -1.57
C GLY A 724 15.48 -8.07 -2.59
N VAL A 725 15.55 -7.24 -3.63
CA VAL A 725 16.60 -7.41 -4.65
C VAL A 725 17.83 -6.58 -4.25
N SER A 726 18.94 -7.23 -3.94
CA SER A 726 20.19 -6.56 -3.56
C SER A 726 20.76 -5.78 -4.76
N ARG A 727 20.68 -4.44 -4.75
CA ARG A 727 21.05 -3.53 -5.86
C ARG A 727 22.58 -3.34 -6.06
N SER A 728 23.39 -4.29 -5.61
CA SER A 728 24.86 -4.25 -5.58
C SER A 728 25.55 -4.80 -6.83
N GLY A 729 24.81 -5.21 -7.87
CA GLY A 729 25.39 -5.80 -9.09
C GLY A 729 25.23 -4.92 -10.32
N ILE A 730 26.35 -4.63 -10.99
CA ILE A 730 26.40 -4.08 -12.36
C ILE A 730 25.85 -5.14 -13.31
N GLY A 731 24.75 -4.83 -14.01
CA GLY A 731 24.13 -5.69 -15.02
C GLY A 731 22.72 -5.23 -15.37
N GLU A 732 22.49 -4.96 -16.66
CA GLU A 732 21.30 -4.34 -17.28
C GLU A 732 19.99 -5.16 -17.20
N GLN A 733 19.89 -6.19 -16.35
CA GLN A 733 18.64 -6.94 -16.21
C GLN A 733 17.65 -6.19 -15.32
N THR A 734 16.46 -5.91 -15.87
CA THR A 734 15.31 -5.39 -15.13
C THR A 734 15.01 -6.26 -13.91
N ARG A 735 14.97 -5.64 -12.72
CA ARG A 735 14.73 -6.34 -11.45
C ARG A 735 13.35 -5.99 -10.91
N TYR A 736 12.51 -6.99 -10.71
CA TYR A 736 11.17 -6.84 -10.12
C TYR A 736 11.24 -7.02 -8.60
N PRO A 737 11.03 -5.96 -7.78
CA PRO A 737 10.95 -6.11 -6.33
C PRO A 737 9.69 -6.90 -5.94
N PRO A 738 9.70 -7.62 -4.81
CA PRO A 738 8.49 -8.25 -4.30
C PRO A 738 7.48 -7.18 -3.88
N TYR A 739 6.21 -7.51 -4.03
CA TYR A 739 5.07 -6.73 -3.53
C TYR A 739 4.17 -7.64 -2.69
N ASP A 740 3.24 -7.08 -1.94
CA ASP A 740 2.43 -7.80 -0.94
C ASP A 740 1.65 -9.02 -1.48
N GLY A 741 1.37 -9.05 -2.79
CA GLY A 741 0.56 -10.09 -3.43
C GLY A 741 -0.94 -9.96 -3.15
N ASN A 742 -1.40 -8.86 -2.53
CA ASN A 742 -2.80 -8.65 -2.21
C ASN A 742 -3.68 -8.79 -3.46
N LEU A 743 -4.87 -9.40 -3.28
CA LEU A 743 -5.82 -9.78 -4.32
C LEU A 743 -5.41 -10.93 -5.24
N SER A 744 -4.21 -11.49 -5.07
CA SER A 744 -3.87 -12.76 -5.70
C SER A 744 -4.34 -13.94 -4.85
N ARG A 745 -4.47 -15.12 -5.45
CA ARG A 745 -4.74 -16.34 -4.70
C ARG A 745 -3.61 -16.68 -3.74
N VAL A 746 -3.97 -17.34 -2.65
CA VAL A 746 -3.04 -17.81 -1.61
C VAL A 746 -2.56 -19.22 -1.97
N GLY A 747 -1.25 -19.44 -1.84
CA GLY A 747 -0.63 -20.76 -1.84
C GLY A 747 -0.37 -21.27 -0.42
N THR A 748 -0.40 -22.58 -0.26
CA THR A 748 -0.15 -23.28 1.02
C THR A 748 1.24 -23.91 1.00
N ILE A 749 1.99 -23.67 2.06
CA ILE A 749 3.33 -24.21 2.28
C ILE A 749 3.18 -25.50 3.07
N GLU A 750 3.58 -26.61 2.47
CA GLU A 750 3.60 -27.93 3.07
C GLU A 750 5.04 -28.24 3.48
N ILE A 751 5.23 -28.58 4.75
CA ILE A 751 6.56 -28.84 5.31
C ILE A 751 6.59 -30.28 5.82
N GLU A 752 7.24 -31.15 5.08
CA GLU A 752 7.48 -32.56 5.43
C GLU A 752 8.98 -32.80 5.63
N GLN A 753 9.60 -33.71 4.87
CA GLN A 753 11.06 -33.84 4.78
C GLN A 753 11.67 -32.69 3.94
N GLU A 754 10.97 -32.29 2.89
CA GLU A 754 11.24 -31.11 2.07
C GLU A 754 10.09 -30.09 2.21
N MET A 755 10.26 -28.90 1.64
CA MET A 755 9.26 -27.84 1.68
C MET A 755 8.68 -27.61 0.29
N TYR A 756 7.36 -27.68 0.18
CA TYR A 756 6.63 -27.53 -1.07
C TYR A 756 5.61 -26.39 -0.96
N LEU A 757 5.27 -25.78 -2.09
CA LEU A 757 4.21 -24.79 -2.21
C LEU A 757 3.15 -25.29 -3.18
N SER A 758 1.94 -25.49 -2.69
CA SER A 758 0.77 -25.84 -3.48
C SER A 758 -0.14 -24.64 -3.67
N ALA A 759 -0.44 -24.25 -4.90
CA ALA A 759 -1.35 -23.14 -5.18
C ALA A 759 -2.06 -23.29 -6.54
N VAL A 760 -3.16 -22.56 -6.73
CA VAL A 760 -3.86 -22.49 -8.02
C VAL A 760 -3.32 -21.33 -8.83
N TRP A 761 -2.83 -21.62 -10.04
CA TRP A 761 -2.20 -20.66 -10.96
C TRP A 761 -2.91 -20.65 -12.30
N GLY A 762 -2.80 -19.54 -13.03
CA GLY A 762 -2.95 -19.56 -14.47
C GLY A 762 -1.72 -20.23 -15.06
N THR A 763 -1.91 -21.28 -15.84
CA THR A 763 -0.83 -22.09 -16.41
C THR A 763 -0.84 -22.04 -17.93
N SER A 764 0.34 -21.90 -18.53
CA SER A 764 0.54 -22.09 -19.96
C SER A 764 1.71 -23.03 -20.20
N LYS A 765 1.44 -24.19 -20.79
CA LYS A 765 2.44 -25.25 -21.01
C LYS A 765 3.31 -24.91 -22.22
N ILE A 766 4.62 -25.13 -22.07
CA ILE A 766 5.60 -24.90 -23.12
C ILE A 766 5.80 -26.19 -23.93
N ILE A 767 5.83 -26.07 -25.25
CA ILE A 767 6.04 -27.17 -26.18
C ILE A 767 7.54 -27.37 -26.39
N PHE A 768 7.98 -28.62 -26.21
CA PHE A 768 9.35 -29.03 -26.44
C PHE A 768 9.46 -29.81 -27.76
N HIS A 769 10.52 -29.56 -28.53
CA HIS A 769 10.87 -30.33 -29.71
C HIS A 769 12.33 -30.76 -29.60
N GLN A 770 12.59 -32.07 -29.71
CA GLN A 770 13.93 -32.66 -29.53
C GLN A 770 14.63 -32.25 -28.21
N GLY A 771 13.86 -32.05 -27.14
CA GLY A 771 14.38 -31.68 -25.82
C GLY A 771 14.71 -30.19 -25.65
N LEU A 772 14.41 -29.35 -26.64
CA LEU A 772 14.51 -27.89 -26.54
C LEU A 772 13.12 -27.27 -26.43
N ALA A 773 12.97 -26.24 -25.60
CA ALA A 773 11.74 -25.46 -25.52
C ALA A 773 11.61 -24.59 -26.78
N VAL A 774 10.53 -24.74 -27.55
CA VAL A 774 10.41 -24.07 -28.87
C VAL A 774 9.20 -23.13 -28.98
N SER A 775 8.02 -23.52 -28.50
CA SER A 775 6.81 -22.74 -28.74
C SER A 775 5.73 -22.86 -27.65
N TYR A 776 4.66 -22.06 -27.79
CA TYR A 776 3.46 -22.11 -26.94
C TYR A 776 2.18 -21.91 -27.76
N HIS A 777 1.03 -22.30 -27.21
CA HIS A 777 -0.28 -22.14 -27.86
C HIS A 777 -0.95 -20.79 -27.51
N ILE A 778 -1.53 -20.10 -28.51
CA ILE A 778 -2.38 -18.91 -28.30
C ILE A 778 -3.84 -19.32 -28.02
N ARG A 779 -4.27 -20.45 -28.59
CA ARG A 779 -5.55 -21.14 -28.29
C ARG A 779 -5.34 -22.64 -28.42
N PRO A 780 -6.23 -23.48 -27.82
CA PRO A 780 -6.10 -24.94 -27.88
C PRO A 780 -6.04 -25.54 -29.29
N GLN A 781 -6.46 -24.81 -30.33
CA GLN A 781 -6.53 -25.26 -31.72
C GLN A 781 -5.68 -24.40 -32.68
N ASP A 782 -4.93 -23.41 -32.19
CA ASP A 782 -4.18 -22.45 -33.02
C ASP A 782 -2.71 -22.87 -33.22
N THR A 783 -2.09 -22.32 -34.28
CA THR A 783 -0.65 -22.42 -34.58
C THR A 783 0.20 -21.95 -33.39
N ALA A 784 1.23 -22.74 -33.07
CA ALA A 784 2.18 -22.42 -32.00
C ALA A 784 3.06 -21.23 -32.40
N VAL A 785 3.33 -20.33 -31.45
CA VAL A 785 4.21 -19.16 -31.63
C VAL A 785 5.55 -19.42 -30.97
N ASP A 786 6.62 -18.92 -31.58
CA ASP A 786 7.98 -19.01 -31.06
C ASP A 786 8.09 -18.45 -29.65
N LEU A 787 8.87 -19.12 -28.81
CA LEU A 787 9.12 -18.69 -27.44
C LEU A 787 9.99 -17.45 -27.38
N HIS A 788 9.73 -16.66 -26.34
CA HIS A 788 10.63 -15.59 -25.95
C HIS A 788 12.03 -16.16 -25.58
N PRO A 789 13.16 -15.60 -26.07
CA PRO A 789 14.51 -16.13 -25.84
C PRO A 789 14.87 -16.38 -24.38
N ILE A 790 14.51 -15.44 -23.49
CA ILE A 790 14.70 -15.60 -22.03
C ILE A 790 14.02 -16.87 -21.49
N VAL A 791 12.85 -17.24 -22.01
CA VAL A 791 12.14 -18.46 -21.57
C VAL A 791 12.86 -19.70 -22.09
N SER A 792 13.28 -19.72 -23.37
CA SER A 792 14.03 -20.85 -23.93
C SER A 792 15.35 -21.06 -23.20
N ASP A 793 16.08 -19.98 -22.91
CA ASP A 793 17.38 -20.03 -22.23
C ASP A 793 17.24 -20.53 -20.79
N SER A 794 16.19 -20.11 -20.09
CA SER A 794 15.91 -20.54 -18.72
C SER A 794 15.58 -22.04 -18.62
N LEU A 795 15.05 -22.64 -19.69
CA LEU A 795 14.61 -24.04 -19.73
C LEU A 795 15.68 -25.02 -20.26
N ILE A 796 16.91 -24.56 -20.51
CA ILE A 796 18.01 -25.44 -20.93
C ILE A 796 18.26 -26.53 -19.86
N GLY A 797 18.21 -27.80 -20.27
CA GLY A 797 18.41 -28.95 -19.38
C GLY A 797 17.15 -29.42 -18.64
N TYR A 798 15.98 -28.83 -18.95
CA TYR A 798 14.68 -29.28 -18.46
C TYR A 798 13.94 -30.06 -19.55
N LYS A 799 13.03 -30.97 -19.16
CA LYS A 799 12.22 -31.79 -20.08
C LYS A 799 10.82 -31.23 -20.30
N GLU A 800 10.34 -30.46 -19.34
CA GLU A 800 9.05 -29.75 -19.37
C GLU A 800 9.22 -28.35 -18.82
N GLY A 801 8.37 -27.44 -19.31
CA GLY A 801 8.39 -26.02 -18.98
C GLY A 801 6.97 -25.47 -18.94
N MET A 802 6.75 -24.48 -18.08
CA MET A 802 5.45 -23.86 -17.89
C MET A 802 5.61 -22.40 -17.46
N LEU A 803 4.71 -21.56 -17.96
CA LEU A 803 4.51 -20.20 -17.47
C LEU A 803 3.41 -20.19 -16.43
N LEU A 804 3.64 -19.47 -15.32
CA LEU A 804 2.66 -19.27 -14.26
C LEU A 804 2.25 -17.80 -14.16
N GLN A 805 0.94 -17.57 -14.04
CA GLN A 805 0.30 -16.28 -13.84
C GLN A 805 -0.50 -16.32 -12.51
N PRO A 806 -0.22 -15.44 -11.55
CA PRO A 806 -1.08 -15.26 -10.38
C PRO A 806 -2.52 -14.98 -10.80
N LEU A 807 -3.47 -15.61 -10.14
CA LEU A 807 -4.89 -15.41 -10.39
C LEU A 807 -5.48 -14.46 -9.35
N GLN A 808 -6.50 -13.71 -9.75
CA GLN A 808 -7.27 -12.89 -8.83
C GLN A 808 -8.04 -13.80 -7.86
N GLU A 809 -8.23 -13.31 -6.64
CA GLU A 809 -9.12 -13.92 -5.65
C GLU A 809 -10.56 -13.95 -6.21
N ASP A 810 -11.21 -15.12 -6.21
CA ASP A 810 -12.60 -15.26 -6.65
C ASP A 810 -13.51 -14.81 -5.48
N GLU A 811 -14.22 -13.69 -5.63
CA GLU A 811 -15.15 -13.20 -4.58
C GLU A 811 -16.45 -14.04 -4.47
N ALA A 812 -16.66 -15.04 -5.33
CA ALA A 812 -17.98 -15.63 -5.59
C ALA A 812 -18.02 -17.18 -5.45
N GLU A 813 -17.43 -17.75 -4.40
CA GLU A 813 -17.86 -19.09 -3.96
C GLU A 813 -18.88 -18.95 -2.83
N PRO A 814 -20.17 -19.29 -3.06
CA PRO A 814 -21.16 -19.38 -1.99
C PRO A 814 -20.81 -20.53 -1.04
N GLU A 815 -21.16 -20.35 0.23
CA GLU A 815 -21.00 -21.33 1.31
C GLU A 815 -21.46 -22.74 0.88
N GLU A 816 -20.56 -23.73 0.98
CA GLU A 816 -20.99 -25.06 1.42
C GLU A 816 -21.47 -24.87 2.86
N THR A 817 -22.79 -24.95 3.05
CA THR A 817 -23.43 -24.87 4.34
C THR A 817 -22.88 -25.94 5.27
N ASN A 818 -22.22 -25.50 6.36
CA ASN A 818 -21.72 -26.37 7.42
C ASN A 818 -22.84 -27.22 8.04
N GLY A 819 -22.70 -28.53 7.96
CA GLY A 819 -23.34 -29.51 8.84
C GLY A 819 -22.31 -30.60 9.14
N ALA A 820 -22.02 -30.80 10.43
CA ALA A 820 -20.96 -31.66 10.94
C ALA A 820 -20.93 -33.08 10.33
N ALA A 821 -19.79 -33.45 9.74
CA ALA A 821 -19.24 -34.81 9.74
C ALA A 821 -17.79 -34.76 9.24
N GLU A 822 -16.84 -34.96 10.15
CA GLU A 822 -15.62 -35.67 9.78
C GLU A 822 -16.05 -37.04 9.25
N LEU A 823 -15.94 -37.25 7.95
CA LEU A 823 -15.92 -38.58 7.36
C LEU A 823 -15.16 -38.52 6.04
N GLU A 824 -14.15 -39.38 5.99
CA GLU A 824 -13.32 -39.72 4.84
C GLU A 824 -14.11 -39.70 3.52
N LEU A 825 -13.75 -38.79 2.62
CA LEU A 825 -14.04 -38.91 1.20
C LEU A 825 -12.75 -38.73 0.42
N LYS A 826 -12.02 -39.84 0.29
CA LYS A 826 -11.29 -40.13 -0.94
C LYS A 826 -12.32 -40.23 -2.06
N ASP A 827 -12.61 -39.14 -2.74
CA ASP A 827 -13.29 -39.20 -4.03
C ASP A 827 -12.25 -39.23 -5.15
N LYS A 828 -12.22 -40.40 -5.81
CA LYS A 828 -11.28 -40.78 -6.87
C LYS A 828 -11.58 -40.18 -8.24
N ASP A 829 -12.56 -39.30 -8.39
CA ASP A 829 -12.92 -38.73 -9.69
C ASP A 829 -13.10 -37.21 -9.59
N GLY A 830 -12.03 -36.48 -9.92
CA GLY A 830 -11.98 -35.02 -9.95
C GLY A 830 -13.02 -34.38 -10.87
N LYS A 831 -14.17 -34.00 -10.31
CA LYS A 831 -15.22 -33.23 -11.00
C LYS A 831 -15.39 -31.86 -10.36
N SER A 832 -14.67 -30.87 -10.89
CA SER A 832 -14.90 -29.45 -10.59
C SER A 832 -15.79 -28.80 -11.66
N GLY A 833 -16.81 -28.07 -11.22
CA GLY A 833 -17.34 -26.80 -11.75
C GLY A 833 -17.67 -26.64 -13.25
N SER A 834 -18.84 -26.07 -13.54
CA SER A 834 -19.18 -25.54 -14.87
C SER A 834 -18.10 -24.55 -15.36
N GLY A 835 -17.81 -24.54 -16.66
CA GLY A 835 -16.70 -23.79 -17.28
C GLY A 835 -16.74 -22.29 -16.98
N GLY A 836 -16.07 -21.88 -15.90
CA GLY A 836 -15.98 -20.50 -15.43
C GLY A 836 -14.72 -19.79 -15.92
N VAL A 837 -14.82 -18.48 -16.12
CA VAL A 837 -13.69 -17.59 -16.39
C VAL A 837 -12.99 -17.24 -15.07
N VAL A 838 -11.67 -17.06 -15.08
CA VAL A 838 -10.88 -16.54 -13.96
C VAL A 838 -10.09 -15.32 -14.43
N LEU A 839 -9.96 -14.29 -13.59
CA LEU A 839 -9.17 -13.10 -13.91
C LEU A 839 -7.70 -13.28 -13.49
N ALA A 840 -6.78 -12.81 -14.32
CA ALA A 840 -5.38 -12.70 -13.94
C ALA A 840 -5.18 -11.57 -12.91
N ALA A 841 -4.44 -11.84 -11.84
CA ALA A 841 -3.95 -10.79 -10.94
C ALA A 841 -2.78 -10.07 -11.65
N LEU A 842 -3.08 -8.96 -12.31
CA LEU A 842 -2.08 -8.26 -13.11
C LEU A 842 -1.03 -7.55 -12.24
N TYR A 843 0.22 -7.90 -12.50
CA TYR A 843 1.40 -7.13 -12.18
C TYR A 843 2.11 -6.81 -13.51
N LYS A 844 2.49 -5.54 -13.72
CA LYS A 844 3.07 -5.09 -14.99
C LYS A 844 4.54 -4.75 -14.82
N GLY A 845 5.39 -5.28 -15.70
CA GLY A 845 6.79 -4.86 -15.79
C GLY A 845 6.96 -3.54 -16.56
N PRO A 846 8.19 -3.03 -16.74
CA PRO A 846 8.47 -1.82 -17.52
C PRO A 846 7.92 -1.83 -18.94
N SER A 847 7.75 -3.01 -19.55
CA SER A 847 7.11 -3.15 -20.86
C SER A 847 5.62 -2.79 -20.87
N LYS A 848 5.03 -2.62 -19.68
CA LYS A 848 3.60 -2.40 -19.41
C LYS A 848 2.70 -3.61 -19.74
N GLY A 849 3.25 -4.77 -20.08
CA GLY A 849 2.54 -6.04 -20.17
C GLY A 849 2.68 -6.89 -18.90
N PRO A 850 2.10 -8.10 -18.87
CA PRO A 850 2.05 -8.95 -17.68
C PRO A 850 3.41 -9.58 -17.33
N LEU A 851 3.67 -9.78 -16.04
CA LEU A 851 4.81 -10.54 -15.54
C LEU A 851 4.43 -12.01 -15.33
N PHE A 852 5.21 -12.95 -15.88
CA PHE A 852 5.03 -14.39 -15.69
C PHE A 852 6.19 -15.01 -14.91
N ALA A 853 5.92 -16.07 -14.16
CA ALA A 853 6.97 -16.92 -13.61
C ALA A 853 7.28 -18.07 -14.57
N ILE A 854 8.56 -18.45 -14.65
CA ILE A 854 9.03 -19.57 -15.46
C ILE A 854 9.29 -20.74 -14.52
N CYS A 855 8.72 -21.89 -14.82
CA CYS A 855 8.93 -23.13 -14.08
C CYS A 855 9.38 -24.25 -15.01
N GLY A 856 10.22 -25.13 -14.51
CA GLY A 856 10.70 -26.29 -15.26
C GLY A 856 10.77 -27.55 -14.43
N ARG A 857 10.69 -28.69 -15.12
CA ARG A 857 10.81 -30.02 -14.54
C ARG A 857 11.83 -30.89 -15.30
N LYS A 858 12.68 -31.60 -14.56
CA LYS A 858 13.81 -32.37 -15.13
C LYS A 858 13.42 -33.80 -15.54
N HIS A 859 12.38 -34.35 -14.93
CA HIS A 859 11.88 -35.70 -15.19
C HIS A 859 10.38 -35.64 -15.54
N TYR A 860 9.94 -36.50 -16.45
CA TYR A 860 8.52 -36.68 -16.72
C TYR A 860 7.85 -37.36 -15.52
N GLY A 861 6.61 -37.01 -15.18
CA GLY A 861 5.83 -37.70 -14.14
C GLY A 861 5.10 -36.74 -13.19
N ASP A 862 5.04 -37.07 -11.91
CA ASP A 862 4.40 -36.26 -10.86
C ASP A 862 5.42 -35.48 -10.01
N GLU A 863 6.67 -35.33 -10.49
CA GLU A 863 7.66 -34.52 -9.76
C GLU A 863 7.21 -33.05 -9.64
N PRO A 864 7.44 -32.40 -8.48
CA PRO A 864 7.18 -30.98 -8.29
C PRO A 864 7.96 -30.09 -9.25
N TRP A 865 7.36 -28.95 -9.61
CA TRP A 865 7.95 -27.95 -10.49
C TRP A 865 9.02 -27.13 -9.78
N SER A 866 10.11 -26.78 -10.47
CA SER A 866 11.14 -25.89 -9.93
C SER A 866 10.96 -24.47 -10.45
N TRP A 867 11.08 -23.46 -9.58
CA TRP A 867 11.03 -22.06 -9.98
C TRP A 867 12.34 -21.64 -10.64
N LEU A 868 12.29 -21.06 -11.84
CA LEU A 868 13.48 -20.71 -12.61
C LEU A 868 13.69 -19.20 -12.72
N GLY A 869 12.63 -18.41 -12.67
CA GLY A 869 12.73 -16.96 -12.79
C GLY A 869 11.41 -16.30 -13.11
N VAL A 870 11.48 -15.02 -13.47
CA VAL A 870 10.33 -14.20 -13.88
C VAL A 870 10.66 -13.47 -15.18
N ILE A 871 9.64 -13.21 -16.00
CA ILE A 871 9.77 -12.55 -17.30
C ILE A 871 8.67 -11.51 -17.51
N ASP A 872 9.06 -10.35 -18.01
CA ASP A 872 8.14 -9.29 -18.44
C ASP A 872 7.74 -9.49 -19.89
N TRP A 873 6.44 -9.68 -20.10
CA TRP A 873 5.85 -9.92 -21.41
C TRP A 873 5.44 -8.59 -22.03
N GLY A 874 5.84 -8.30 -23.26
CA GLY A 874 5.56 -7.01 -23.89
C GLY A 874 4.07 -6.70 -23.99
N ARG A 875 3.68 -5.42 -23.81
CA ARG A 875 2.27 -4.98 -23.90
C ARG A 875 1.60 -5.35 -25.23
N ASN A 876 2.36 -5.35 -26.32
CA ASN A 876 1.85 -5.64 -27.67
C ASN A 876 2.13 -7.08 -28.12
N ASP A 877 2.80 -7.88 -27.27
CA ASP A 877 3.15 -9.25 -27.60
C ASP A 877 1.91 -10.15 -27.49
N VAL A 878 1.87 -11.19 -28.32
CA VAL A 878 0.74 -12.12 -28.30
C VAL A 878 0.79 -12.96 -27.02
N LEU A 879 -0.25 -12.87 -26.21
CA LEU A 879 -0.33 -13.59 -24.93
C LEU A 879 -0.55 -15.10 -25.15
N PRO A 880 0.15 -15.97 -24.39
CA PRO A 880 -0.14 -17.39 -24.35
C PRO A 880 -1.57 -17.69 -23.87
N TYR A 881 -2.08 -18.87 -24.23
CA TYR A 881 -3.31 -19.40 -23.67
C TYR A 881 -3.09 -19.89 -22.24
N PHE A 882 -3.92 -19.43 -21.30
CA PHE A 882 -3.81 -19.79 -19.89
C PHE A 882 -5.07 -20.49 -19.36
N THR A 883 -4.87 -21.57 -18.61
CA THR A 883 -5.91 -22.31 -17.87
C THR A 883 -5.62 -22.31 -16.38
N ALA A 884 -6.65 -22.27 -15.54
CA ALA A 884 -6.47 -22.34 -14.10
C ALA A 884 -6.23 -23.79 -13.66
N GLU A 885 -5.06 -24.08 -13.08
CA GLU A 885 -4.63 -25.42 -12.63
C GLU A 885 -3.91 -25.33 -11.27
N THR A 886 -3.98 -26.40 -10.47
CA THR A 886 -3.20 -26.52 -9.22
C THR A 886 -1.78 -26.94 -9.56
N VAL A 887 -0.79 -26.22 -9.03
CA VAL A 887 0.64 -26.47 -9.26
C VAL A 887 1.34 -26.62 -7.91
N VAL A 888 2.16 -27.67 -7.81
CA VAL A 888 3.05 -27.91 -6.67
C VAL A 888 4.48 -27.53 -7.07
N LEU A 889 5.04 -26.57 -6.37
CA LEU A 889 6.41 -26.10 -6.51
C LEU A 889 7.28 -26.72 -5.42
N ARG A 890 8.45 -27.24 -5.79
CA ARG A 890 9.56 -27.41 -4.87
C ARG A 890 10.33 -26.10 -4.85
#